data_AF-A0A6N6RKX2-F1
#
_entry.id   AF-A0A6N6RKX2-F1
#
_cell.length_a   1.000
_cell.length_b   1.000
_cell.length_c   1.000
_cell.angle_alpha   90.00
_cell.angle_beta   90.00
_cell.angle_gamma   90.00
#
_symmetry.space_group_name_H-M   'P 1'
#
loop_
_entity.id
_entity.type
_entity.pdbx_description
1 polymer ?
#
loop_
_entity_poly.entity_id
_entity_poly.type
_entity_poly.pdbx_seq_one_letter_code
_entity_poly.pdbx_strand_id
1 'polypeptide(L)'
;MIGEGWKISDIASAMNGEVHGNPDLLVRQVLTDSRRLSFPSDTIFVALKSLKDDGHRYIPELFAKGVRVFVVDHIPQIHREEATFILVKSTFEALQDAAAAWRSRFNYPVLAITGSNGKTVVKEWIHQMLNSEFRIVRSPRSYNSQIGVPLSLFYMRGTHQLGVFEAGISQMGEMENIEAMVHPEWGIFTNIGDAHQEHFPDLETKLNEKLTLFERSKHLIYCSDFTMVANAIRTKFGSGTVKLVSWGRTQEESDCWIESQSEDAEGTKLNLRWKSSKLEVHLPFTDGASVENAMHALTFALAFGVGPKILVDAVKRLSPVAMRLELKSAQRGSSLINDAYNSDPQSIRIALDFLRQQQQHNRRIVILSDLEQSGMDESVLYPQLARMLKERNISMLIGIGPVISAHQDTFEIPSYFYPSTQSFISEMPIYDLSDSAILLKGARNFAFENIAHILEERAHDTVLEINLSAIAHNLGYFRKLLRPETKIMTMVKAFGYGAGYHEIANVLEFHHVDWLAVAYADEGVELRKAGVQTRIMVMNPGEDSFDQIIKYKLEPEIYSFNLLRAFHRAVQHAQSDVLAAAVPVHIKIETGMNRLGFEPNKVGLLVDELLAMPGLRVATVFSHLAASDDTSEEKFTRGQIAKLEKASEELMEGLGYPVIRHILNSSGIHNYIDAQLDMVRLGIGLYGVSSVSWERHHLERVSRLTTKISQIHQIGAGDTVGYGRSFKAEHAMKVATLPVGYADGIDRRLGNGRGEVWLKGQRATILGRVCMDMIMVDVTTIDCREGDHVEIFGDHISIYEFAERTRTIPYEILTSISGRVKRVYYQD
;
A
#
# COMPACT_ATOMS: atom_id res chain seq x y z
N MET A 1 9.36 30.72 -19.08
CA MET A 1 10.75 30.23 -19.00
C MET A 1 10.72 28.72 -18.80
N ILE A 2 10.98 27.95 -19.86
CA ILE A 2 10.96 26.47 -19.86
C ILE A 2 12.36 26.06 -20.36
N GLY A 3 13.23 25.60 -19.46
CA GLY A 3 14.63 25.30 -19.79
C GLY A 3 15.41 24.46 -18.76
N GLU A 4 14.77 23.90 -17.74
CA GLU A 4 15.48 23.10 -16.71
C GLU A 4 15.43 21.61 -17.06
N GLY A 5 16.35 21.18 -17.92
CA GLY A 5 16.79 19.78 -18.02
C GLY A 5 18.24 19.68 -17.59
N TRP A 6 18.72 18.48 -17.32
CA TRP A 6 20.09 18.20 -16.93
C TRP A 6 20.80 17.49 -18.08
N LYS A 7 21.92 18.06 -18.55
CA LYS A 7 22.73 17.44 -19.60
C LYS A 7 23.41 16.19 -19.05
N ILE A 8 23.54 15.15 -19.87
CA ILE A 8 24.17 13.90 -19.45
C ILE A 8 25.62 14.10 -19.02
N SER A 9 26.38 14.98 -19.67
CA SER A 9 27.73 15.37 -19.24
C SER A 9 27.77 15.84 -17.78
N ASP A 10 26.81 16.66 -17.39
CA ASP A 10 26.78 17.28 -16.06
C ASP A 10 26.33 16.27 -14.99
N ILE A 11 25.37 15.40 -15.35
CA ILE A 11 24.93 14.28 -14.51
C ILE A 11 26.09 13.32 -14.25
N ALA A 12 26.77 12.91 -15.32
CA ALA A 12 27.86 11.96 -15.23
C ALA A 12 29.00 12.52 -14.36
N SER A 13 29.32 13.81 -14.51
CA SER A 13 30.30 14.47 -13.64
C SER A 13 29.87 14.46 -12.17
N ALA A 14 28.59 14.71 -11.88
CA ALA A 14 28.08 14.65 -10.50
C ALA A 14 28.12 13.23 -9.93
N MET A 15 27.90 12.22 -10.77
CA MET A 15 27.92 10.80 -10.40
C MET A 15 29.33 10.19 -10.35
N ASN A 16 30.37 10.95 -10.67
CA ASN A 16 31.72 10.43 -10.93
C ASN A 16 31.73 9.27 -11.95
N GLY A 17 30.88 9.37 -12.98
CA GLY A 17 30.65 8.33 -13.98
C GLY A 17 31.25 8.65 -15.35
N GLU A 18 31.52 7.59 -16.11
CA GLU A 18 31.99 7.66 -17.50
C GLU A 18 30.81 7.56 -18.47
N VAL A 19 30.75 8.44 -19.48
CA VAL A 19 29.66 8.45 -20.48
C VAL A 19 30.05 7.63 -21.71
N HIS A 20 29.22 6.64 -22.05
CA HIS A 20 29.30 5.89 -23.29
C HIS A 20 28.04 6.16 -24.12
N GLY A 21 28.17 6.87 -25.24
CA GLY A 21 27.05 7.30 -26.08
C GLY A 21 27.03 8.82 -26.25
N ASN A 22 25.84 9.42 -26.34
CA ASN A 22 25.68 10.86 -26.58
C ASN A 22 25.64 11.66 -25.24
N PRO A 23 26.66 12.47 -24.91
CA PRO A 23 26.72 13.26 -23.67
C PRO A 23 25.86 14.54 -23.69
N ASP A 24 25.40 14.98 -24.86
CA ASP A 24 24.65 16.23 -25.04
C ASP A 24 23.13 16.05 -24.88
N LEU A 25 22.68 14.81 -24.65
CA LEU A 25 21.27 14.54 -24.36
C LEU A 25 20.82 15.30 -23.10
N LEU A 26 19.56 15.72 -23.12
CA LEU A 26 18.93 16.45 -22.04
C LEU A 26 17.85 15.59 -21.42
N VAL A 27 17.96 15.30 -20.13
CA VAL A 27 16.93 14.57 -19.37
C VAL A 27 16.29 15.48 -18.35
N ARG A 28 15.03 15.20 -18.01
CA ARG A 28 14.22 15.99 -17.08
C ARG A 28 13.68 15.15 -15.92
N GLN A 29 13.79 13.83 -16.01
CA GLN A 29 13.25 12.89 -15.04
C GLN A 29 14.27 11.79 -14.73
N VAL A 30 14.44 11.53 -13.44
CA VAL A 30 15.20 10.39 -12.93
C VAL A 30 14.20 9.30 -12.53
N LEU A 31 14.41 8.09 -13.05
CA LEU A 31 13.55 6.94 -12.81
C LEU A 31 14.38 5.78 -12.25
N THR A 32 13.92 5.16 -11.17
CA THR A 32 14.54 3.94 -10.59
C THR A 32 13.62 2.73 -10.68
N ASP A 33 12.35 2.93 -11.06
CA ASP A 33 11.32 1.90 -11.15
C ASP A 33 10.71 1.90 -12.56
N SER A 34 10.96 0.83 -13.31
CA SER A 34 10.53 0.69 -14.71
C SER A 34 9.01 0.80 -14.89
N ARG A 35 8.23 0.49 -13.85
CA ARG A 35 6.76 0.51 -13.87
C ARG A 35 6.18 1.92 -13.86
N ARG A 36 6.97 2.91 -13.43
CA ARG A 36 6.55 4.33 -13.29
C ARG A 36 6.91 5.19 -14.49
N LEU A 37 7.36 4.59 -15.58
CA LEU A 37 7.70 5.30 -16.79
C LEU A 37 6.50 6.10 -17.32
N SER A 38 6.73 7.40 -17.50
CA SER A 38 5.74 8.34 -18.05
C SER A 38 6.26 9.03 -19.31
N PHE A 39 7.52 9.51 -19.31
CA PHE A 39 8.09 10.29 -20.40
C PHE A 39 9.42 9.67 -20.89
N PRO A 40 9.38 8.64 -21.76
CA PRO A 40 10.55 7.85 -22.09
C PRO A 40 11.75 8.65 -22.62
N SER A 41 11.50 9.58 -23.53
CA SER A 41 12.56 10.39 -24.17
C SER A 41 13.23 11.42 -23.24
N ASP A 42 12.56 11.79 -22.14
CA ASP A 42 13.06 12.75 -21.14
C ASP A 42 13.62 12.07 -19.89
N THR A 43 13.67 10.73 -19.87
CA THR A 43 13.97 9.93 -18.68
C THR A 43 15.40 9.38 -18.71
N ILE A 44 16.10 9.53 -17.59
CA ILE A 44 17.27 8.71 -17.24
C ILE A 44 16.85 7.61 -16.27
N PHE A 45 17.16 6.36 -16.60
CA PHE A 45 16.89 5.22 -15.73
C PHE A 45 18.13 4.81 -14.94
N VAL A 46 18.04 4.79 -13.61
CA VAL A 46 19.12 4.33 -12.73
C VAL A 46 18.89 2.88 -12.38
N ALA A 47 19.75 1.99 -12.89
CA ALA A 47 19.67 0.56 -12.68
C ALA A 47 20.19 0.19 -11.27
N LEU A 48 19.33 0.39 -10.26
CA LEU A 48 19.65 0.04 -8.88
C LEU A 48 19.69 -1.49 -8.71
N LYS A 49 20.67 -1.96 -7.94
CA LYS A 49 20.71 -3.34 -7.46
C LYS A 49 20.20 -3.39 -6.03
N SER A 50 19.35 -4.37 -5.76
CA SER A 50 18.92 -4.70 -4.40
C SER A 50 19.24 -6.16 -4.12
N LEU A 51 19.10 -6.60 -2.86
CA LEU A 51 19.20 -8.02 -2.52
C LEU A 51 18.18 -8.91 -3.25
N LYS A 52 17.12 -8.32 -3.83
CA LYS A 52 15.97 -9.04 -4.41
C LYS A 52 15.89 -8.95 -5.94
N ASP A 53 16.50 -7.95 -6.55
CA ASP A 53 16.34 -7.66 -7.96
C ASP A 53 17.45 -6.75 -8.50
N ASP A 54 17.63 -6.80 -9.82
CA ASP A 54 18.64 -6.05 -10.54
C ASP A 54 18.00 -5.20 -11.64
N GLY A 55 18.06 -3.87 -11.46
CA GLY A 55 17.54 -2.88 -12.40
C GLY A 55 18.04 -3.06 -13.84
N HIS A 56 19.21 -3.68 -14.04
CA HIS A 56 19.78 -3.91 -15.36
C HIS A 56 18.88 -4.80 -16.25
N ARG A 57 18.07 -5.68 -15.63
CA ARG A 57 17.14 -6.58 -16.33
C ARG A 57 16.05 -5.84 -17.11
N TYR A 58 15.71 -4.62 -16.70
CA TYR A 58 14.65 -3.83 -17.31
C TYR A 58 15.12 -2.90 -18.43
N ILE A 59 16.43 -2.81 -18.67
CA ILE A 59 16.99 -1.94 -19.72
C ILE A 59 16.42 -2.27 -21.11
N PRO A 60 16.32 -3.55 -21.56
CA PRO A 60 15.77 -3.87 -22.87
C PRO A 60 14.31 -3.41 -23.04
N GLU A 61 13.48 -3.62 -22.01
CA GLU A 61 12.07 -3.23 -22.02
C GLU A 61 11.91 -1.70 -22.04
N LEU A 62 12.67 -1.00 -21.19
CA LEU A 62 12.64 0.46 -21.13
C LEU A 62 13.16 1.10 -22.42
N PHE A 63 14.19 0.50 -23.03
CA PHE A 63 14.69 0.92 -24.33
C PHE A 63 13.60 0.78 -25.41
N ALA A 64 12.88 -0.35 -25.43
CA ALA A 64 11.76 -0.57 -26.34
C ALA A 64 10.62 0.44 -26.11
N LYS A 65 10.41 0.87 -24.86
CA LYS A 65 9.46 1.93 -24.49
C LYS A 65 9.94 3.35 -24.80
N GLY A 66 11.18 3.54 -25.29
CA GLY A 66 11.69 4.83 -25.74
C GLY A 66 12.71 5.51 -24.82
N VAL A 67 13.11 4.87 -23.71
CA VAL A 67 14.19 5.38 -22.85
C VAL A 67 15.52 5.23 -23.57
N ARG A 68 16.38 6.24 -23.47
CA ARG A 68 17.70 6.25 -24.14
C ARG A 68 18.88 6.42 -23.20
N VAL A 69 18.67 6.82 -21.95
CA VAL A 69 19.76 7.07 -21.01
C VAL A 69 19.65 6.15 -19.79
N PHE A 70 20.74 5.46 -19.46
CA PHE A 70 20.80 4.48 -18.39
C PHE A 70 22.04 4.70 -17.51
N VAL A 71 21.88 4.69 -16.19
CA VAL A 71 22.99 4.67 -15.21
C VAL A 71 23.17 3.23 -14.76
N VAL A 72 24.38 2.69 -14.94
CA VAL A 72 24.69 1.28 -14.74
C VAL A 72 26.03 1.12 -14.04
N ASP A 73 26.22 0.01 -13.33
CA ASP A 73 27.54 -0.35 -12.77
C ASP A 73 28.34 -1.28 -13.70
N HIS A 74 27.69 -1.79 -14.75
CA HIS A 74 28.32 -2.49 -15.86
C HIS A 74 27.46 -2.33 -17.12
N ILE A 75 28.09 -2.15 -18.28
CA ILE A 75 27.37 -2.05 -19.55
C ILE A 75 26.90 -3.46 -19.97
N PRO A 76 25.60 -3.67 -20.30
CA PRO A 76 25.12 -4.96 -20.79
C PRO A 76 25.85 -5.43 -22.05
N GLN A 77 26.21 -6.72 -22.12
CA GLN A 77 26.94 -7.30 -23.26
C GLN A 77 26.23 -7.10 -24.60
N ILE A 78 24.90 -7.20 -24.61
CA ILE A 78 24.06 -6.91 -25.77
C ILE A 78 23.32 -5.61 -25.47
N HIS A 79 23.71 -4.55 -26.16
CA HIS A 79 23.04 -3.26 -26.11
C HIS A 79 22.88 -2.67 -27.51
N ARG A 80 22.06 -1.62 -27.60
CA ARG A 80 21.77 -0.88 -28.82
C ARG A 80 22.66 0.36 -28.87
N GLU A 81 23.22 0.69 -30.04
CA GLU A 81 24.15 1.83 -30.20
C GLU A 81 23.48 3.19 -29.87
N GLU A 82 22.16 3.27 -29.96
CA GLU A 82 21.39 4.47 -29.64
C GLU A 82 21.18 4.69 -28.14
N ALA A 83 21.62 3.75 -27.29
CA ALA A 83 21.58 3.91 -25.83
C ALA A 83 22.82 4.66 -25.32
N THR A 84 22.61 5.66 -24.46
CA THR A 84 23.66 6.31 -23.69
C THR A 84 23.73 5.68 -22.30
N PHE A 85 24.90 5.19 -21.91
CA PHE A 85 25.18 4.66 -20.58
C PHE A 85 26.07 5.60 -19.78
N ILE A 86 25.72 5.84 -18.52
CA ILE A 86 26.62 6.43 -17.51
C ILE A 86 27.11 5.27 -16.65
N LEU A 87 28.38 4.90 -16.82
CA LEU A 87 29.04 3.83 -16.09
C LEU A 87 29.58 4.38 -14.77
N VAL A 88 29.12 3.83 -13.65
CA VAL A 88 29.49 4.25 -12.29
C VAL A 88 29.97 3.07 -11.46
N LYS A 89 30.65 3.30 -10.34
CA LYS A 89 31.06 2.21 -9.44
C LYS A 89 29.88 1.61 -8.67
N SER A 90 28.96 2.46 -8.24
CA SER A 90 27.76 2.09 -7.48
C SER A 90 26.60 2.96 -7.97
N THR A 91 25.56 2.34 -8.53
CA THR A 91 24.37 3.07 -9.02
C THR A 91 23.58 3.71 -7.88
N PHE A 92 23.68 3.15 -6.67
CA PHE A 92 23.04 3.69 -5.47
C PHE A 92 23.73 4.97 -4.98
N GLU A 93 25.06 4.94 -4.82
CA GLU A 93 25.84 6.12 -4.41
C GLU A 93 25.75 7.22 -5.47
N ALA A 94 25.85 6.86 -6.75
CA ALA A 94 25.70 7.80 -7.86
C ALA A 94 24.34 8.51 -7.84
N LEU A 95 23.25 7.83 -7.47
CA LEU A 95 21.93 8.46 -7.32
C LEU A 95 21.94 9.54 -6.22
N GLN A 96 22.62 9.26 -5.10
CA GLN A 96 22.73 10.19 -3.98
C GLN A 96 23.61 11.39 -4.32
N ASP A 97 24.78 11.14 -4.93
CA ASP A 97 25.70 12.19 -5.40
C ASP A 97 25.01 13.12 -6.41
N ALA A 98 24.27 12.54 -7.36
CA ALA A 98 23.50 13.31 -8.33
C ALA A 98 22.41 14.16 -7.68
N ALA A 99 21.74 13.65 -6.65
CA ALA A 99 20.72 14.40 -5.92
C ALA A 99 21.34 15.55 -5.10
N ALA A 100 22.48 15.31 -4.45
CA ALA A 100 23.22 16.34 -3.72
C ALA A 100 23.69 17.47 -4.66
N ALA A 101 24.26 17.09 -5.82
CA ALA A 101 24.66 18.04 -6.86
C ALA A 101 23.46 18.80 -7.44
N TRP A 102 22.30 18.15 -7.61
CA TRP A 102 21.09 18.84 -8.05
C TRP A 102 20.59 19.84 -7.00
N ARG A 103 20.55 19.42 -5.73
CA ARG A 103 20.13 20.25 -4.59
C ARG A 103 21.02 21.50 -4.44
N SER A 104 22.33 21.39 -4.66
CA SER A 104 23.29 22.49 -4.49
C SER A 104 23.11 23.63 -5.52
N ARG A 105 22.36 23.39 -6.61
CA ARG A 105 22.02 24.42 -7.60
C ARG A 105 21.00 25.45 -7.09
N PHE A 106 20.36 25.19 -5.95
CA PHE A 106 19.29 26.01 -5.41
C PHE A 106 19.69 26.62 -4.06
N ASN A 107 19.46 27.92 -3.90
CA ASN A 107 19.84 28.68 -2.70
C ASN A 107 18.65 29.05 -1.80
N TYR A 108 17.42 28.64 -2.13
CA TYR A 108 16.27 28.90 -1.28
C TYR A 108 16.28 27.98 -0.04
N PRO A 109 15.64 28.39 1.08
CA PRO A 109 15.65 27.62 2.31
C PRO A 109 15.10 26.21 2.14
N VAL A 110 15.70 25.25 2.84
CA VAL A 110 15.23 23.86 2.90
C VAL A 110 14.98 23.44 4.34
N LEU A 111 13.78 22.94 4.57
CA LEU A 111 13.33 22.33 5.81
C LEU A 111 13.42 20.80 5.68
N ALA A 112 14.12 20.17 6.61
CA ALA A 112 14.11 18.72 6.80
C ALA A 112 13.30 18.33 8.05
N ILE A 113 12.50 17.28 7.95
CA ILE A 113 11.63 16.79 9.03
C ILE A 113 11.98 15.34 9.36
N THR A 114 12.25 15.04 10.63
CA THR A 114 12.43 13.66 11.10
C THR A 114 11.73 13.39 12.43
N GLY A 115 11.77 12.13 12.84
CA GLY A 115 11.14 11.56 14.03
C GLY A 115 10.51 10.21 13.75
N SER A 116 9.94 9.57 14.78
CA SER A 116 9.27 8.28 14.64
C SER A 116 7.92 8.46 13.95
N ASN A 117 7.08 9.36 14.43
CA ASN A 117 5.74 9.62 13.88
C ASN A 117 5.59 11.08 13.39
N GLY A 118 4.48 11.43 12.74
CA GLY A 118 4.14 12.82 12.41
C GLY A 118 4.84 13.46 11.21
N LYS A 119 5.99 12.93 10.74
CA LYS A 119 6.78 13.49 9.61
C LYS A 119 5.94 13.94 8.40
N THR A 120 5.16 13.03 7.85
CA THR A 120 4.36 13.28 6.64
C THR A 120 3.23 14.27 6.90
N VAL A 121 2.56 14.16 8.06
CA VAL A 121 1.49 15.08 8.45
C VAL A 121 2.02 16.51 8.60
N VAL A 122 3.12 16.67 9.35
CA VAL A 122 3.78 17.97 9.54
C VAL A 122 4.21 18.57 8.21
N LYS A 123 4.84 17.77 7.33
CA LYS A 123 5.23 18.21 5.98
C LYS A 123 4.05 18.74 5.16
N GLU A 124 2.95 17.97 5.11
CA GLU A 124 1.77 18.35 4.33
C GLU A 124 1.04 19.55 4.95
N TRP A 125 0.96 19.65 6.27
CA TRP A 125 0.36 20.81 6.93
C TRP A 125 1.19 22.08 6.80
N ILE A 126 2.52 21.99 6.79
CA ILE A 126 3.38 23.14 6.43
C ILE A 126 3.07 23.58 5.00
N HIS A 127 2.92 22.65 4.06
CA HIS A 127 2.51 23.00 2.71
C HIS A 127 1.12 23.65 2.67
N GLN A 128 0.11 23.06 3.31
CA GLN A 128 -1.25 23.62 3.35
C GLN A 128 -1.29 25.02 3.96
N MET A 129 -0.47 25.27 4.99
CA MET A 129 -0.44 26.57 5.63
C MET A 129 0.25 27.65 4.81
N LEU A 130 1.27 27.27 4.03
CA LEU A 130 2.21 28.20 3.44
C LEU A 130 2.15 28.29 1.91
N ASN A 131 1.39 27.43 1.23
CA ASN A 131 1.33 27.40 -0.24
C ASN A 131 0.74 28.65 -0.89
N SER A 132 -0.03 29.46 -0.15
CA SER A 132 -0.56 30.74 -0.65
C SER A 132 0.51 31.83 -0.70
N GLU A 133 1.55 31.73 0.15
CA GLU A 133 2.63 32.72 0.27
C GLU A 133 3.91 32.27 -0.44
N PHE A 134 4.16 30.97 -0.50
CA PHE A 134 5.40 30.40 -1.01
C PHE A 134 5.13 29.28 -2.04
N ARG A 135 5.92 29.28 -3.11
CA ARG A 135 6.02 28.12 -4.02
C ARG A 135 6.86 27.02 -3.37
N ILE A 136 6.21 25.99 -2.86
CA ILE A 136 6.86 24.94 -2.07
C ILE A 136 7.05 23.67 -2.90
N VAL A 137 8.29 23.16 -2.94
CA VAL A 137 8.59 21.78 -3.34
C VAL A 137 8.65 20.89 -2.10
N ARG A 138 8.11 19.67 -2.17
CA ARG A 138 8.13 18.74 -1.05
C ARG A 138 8.31 17.29 -1.47
N SER A 139 8.71 16.42 -0.54
CA SER A 139 8.71 14.97 -0.78
C SER A 139 7.32 14.48 -1.18
N PRO A 140 7.15 13.71 -2.28
CA PRO A 140 5.87 13.10 -2.60
C PRO A 140 5.55 11.97 -1.62
N ARG A 141 4.29 11.89 -1.15
CA ARG A 141 3.81 10.82 -0.26
C ARG A 141 4.70 10.64 0.99
N SER A 142 5.32 9.47 1.21
CA SER A 142 6.24 9.19 2.32
C SER A 142 7.65 8.86 1.82
N TYR A 143 8.17 9.64 0.86
CA TYR A 143 9.49 9.40 0.25
C TYR A 143 10.58 9.93 1.17
N ASN A 144 10.93 9.13 2.17
CA ASN A 144 11.83 9.50 3.25
C ASN A 144 13.06 8.59 3.40
N SER A 145 13.19 7.54 2.58
CA SER A 145 14.30 6.59 2.63
C SER A 145 15.53 7.04 1.84
N GLN A 146 16.61 6.25 1.90
CA GLN A 146 17.85 6.47 1.14
C GLN A 146 17.66 6.62 -0.38
N ILE A 147 16.59 6.05 -0.94
CA ILE A 147 16.19 6.19 -2.36
C ILE A 147 15.07 7.22 -2.53
N GLY A 148 14.15 7.31 -1.55
CA GLY A 148 13.02 8.25 -1.61
C GLY A 148 13.46 9.71 -1.55
N VAL A 149 14.41 10.05 -0.68
CA VAL A 149 14.96 11.39 -0.53
C VAL A 149 15.60 11.90 -1.83
N PRO A 150 16.55 11.20 -2.48
CA PRO A 150 17.15 11.69 -3.72
C PRO A 150 16.11 11.90 -4.82
N LEU A 151 15.13 11.00 -4.97
CA LEU A 151 14.03 11.17 -5.91
C LEU A 151 13.15 12.40 -5.60
N SER A 152 13.01 12.75 -4.33
CA SER A 152 12.29 13.95 -3.90
C SER A 152 13.04 15.23 -4.27
N LEU A 153 14.37 15.24 -4.12
CA LEU A 153 15.22 16.39 -4.44
C LEU A 153 15.21 16.71 -5.94
N PHE A 154 15.06 15.71 -6.81
CA PHE A 154 14.92 15.95 -8.26
C PHE A 154 13.63 16.69 -8.66
N TYR A 155 12.69 16.96 -7.74
CA TYR A 155 11.57 17.86 -7.98
C TYR A 155 11.89 19.35 -7.78
N MET A 156 13.06 19.67 -7.22
CA MET A 156 13.49 21.06 -7.03
C MET A 156 13.67 21.79 -8.36
N ARG A 157 13.21 23.04 -8.43
CA ARG A 157 13.19 23.91 -9.61
C ARG A 157 13.46 25.34 -9.18
N GLY A 158 14.00 26.18 -10.07
CA GLY A 158 14.34 27.57 -9.76
C GLY A 158 13.15 28.46 -9.39
N THR A 159 11.93 28.01 -9.68
CA THR A 159 10.68 28.72 -9.34
C THR A 159 10.21 28.53 -7.90
N HIS A 160 10.78 27.57 -7.16
CA HIS A 160 10.41 27.33 -5.77
C HIS A 160 11.09 28.32 -4.82
N GLN A 161 10.47 28.54 -3.67
CA GLN A 161 10.92 29.46 -2.63
C GLN A 161 11.21 28.76 -1.29
N LEU A 162 10.73 27.51 -1.14
CA LEU A 162 10.97 26.68 0.04
C LEU A 162 10.95 25.20 -0.37
N GLY A 163 11.91 24.42 0.12
CA GLY A 163 11.88 22.96 0.03
C GLY A 163 11.50 22.32 1.36
N VAL A 164 10.57 21.37 1.39
CA VAL A 164 10.16 20.65 2.60
C VAL A 164 10.29 19.14 2.40
N PHE A 165 11.33 18.55 2.98
CA PHE A 165 11.64 17.14 2.80
C PHE A 165 11.58 16.38 4.12
N GLU A 166 11.04 15.17 4.08
CA GLU A 166 11.04 14.26 5.22
C GLU A 166 12.17 13.24 5.09
N ALA A 167 12.75 12.88 6.21
CA ALA A 167 13.88 11.96 6.33
C ALA A 167 13.57 10.87 7.35
N GLY A 168 13.73 9.63 6.92
CA GLY A 168 13.54 8.41 7.70
C GLY A 168 14.81 7.56 7.65
N ILE A 169 14.99 6.78 8.70
CA ILE A 169 16.09 5.81 8.81
C ILE A 169 15.52 4.49 9.31
N SER A 170 16.10 3.42 8.80
CA SER A 170 15.85 2.03 9.16
C SER A 170 17.08 1.39 9.81
N GLN A 171 18.29 1.88 9.54
CA GLN A 171 19.55 1.38 10.06
C GLN A 171 20.47 2.53 10.51
N MET A 172 21.53 2.21 11.28
CA MET A 172 22.57 3.19 11.65
C MET A 172 23.43 3.59 10.44
N GLY A 173 23.92 4.83 10.42
CA GLY A 173 24.74 5.39 9.35
C GLY A 173 23.95 5.89 8.14
N GLU A 174 22.63 5.73 8.12
CA GLU A 174 21.78 6.17 7.03
C GLU A 174 21.55 7.70 7.06
N MET A 175 21.51 8.31 8.25
CA MET A 175 21.14 9.72 8.35
C MET A 175 22.22 10.66 7.81
N GLU A 176 23.50 10.29 7.94
CA GLU A 176 24.63 11.07 7.42
C GLU A 176 24.53 11.25 5.90
N ASN A 177 24.18 10.19 5.17
CA ASN A 177 23.97 10.25 3.72
C ASN A 177 22.80 11.17 3.35
N ILE A 178 21.72 11.14 4.13
CA ILE A 178 20.55 12.03 3.91
C ILE A 178 20.92 13.48 4.18
N GLU A 179 21.65 13.76 5.27
CA GLU A 179 22.12 15.10 5.61
C GLU A 179 22.96 15.69 4.47
N ALA A 180 23.93 14.91 3.98
CA ALA A 180 24.82 15.32 2.90
C ALA A 180 24.06 15.67 1.60
N MET A 181 22.96 14.97 1.31
CA MET A 181 22.12 15.25 0.15
C MET A 181 21.20 16.46 0.34
N VAL A 182 20.48 16.52 1.47
CA VAL A 182 19.41 17.50 1.69
C VAL A 182 20.00 18.87 2.07
N HIS A 183 21.08 18.86 2.85
CA HIS A 183 21.77 20.01 3.41
C HIS A 183 20.77 21.06 3.95
N PRO A 184 19.98 20.69 4.99
CA PRO A 184 18.88 21.53 5.46
C PRO A 184 19.37 22.80 6.14
N GLU A 185 18.62 23.89 5.96
CA GLU A 185 18.81 25.11 6.75
C GLU A 185 17.91 25.10 7.99
N TRP A 186 16.74 24.47 7.88
CA TRP A 186 15.76 24.32 8.94
C TRP A 186 15.55 22.84 9.25
N GLY A 187 15.41 22.52 10.53
CA GLY A 187 15.08 21.18 11.01
C GLY A 187 13.82 21.18 11.87
N ILE A 188 13.00 20.13 11.73
CA ILE A 188 11.96 19.78 12.71
C ILE A 188 12.23 18.36 13.20
N PHE A 189 12.38 18.22 14.52
CA PHE A 189 12.29 16.95 15.20
C PHE A 189 10.90 16.82 15.81
N THR A 190 10.13 15.82 15.37
CA THR A 190 8.76 15.58 15.84
C THR A 190 8.76 14.86 17.20
N ASN A 191 8.85 13.53 17.18
CA ASN A 191 8.91 12.69 18.37
C ASN A 191 9.82 11.47 18.17
N ILE A 192 10.03 10.73 19.26
CA ILE A 192 10.76 9.45 19.26
C ILE A 192 9.86 8.35 19.85
N GLY A 193 9.91 7.17 19.24
CA GLY A 193 9.08 6.01 19.59
C GLY A 193 9.56 4.75 18.87
N ASP A 194 8.82 3.64 18.98
CA ASP A 194 9.32 2.27 18.73
C ASP A 194 9.59 1.89 17.25
N ALA A 195 9.14 2.69 16.27
CA ALA A 195 9.28 2.34 14.84
C ALA A 195 10.74 2.05 14.41
N HIS A 196 11.04 0.86 13.90
CA HIS A 196 12.39 0.37 13.52
C HIS A 196 13.39 0.20 14.69
N GLN A 197 12.91 0.07 15.93
CA GLN A 197 13.80 -0.06 17.10
C GLN A 197 14.70 -1.30 17.04
N GLU A 198 14.28 -2.37 16.35
CA GLU A 198 15.01 -3.64 16.20
C GLU A 198 16.39 -3.51 15.53
N HIS A 199 16.65 -2.40 14.86
CA HIS A 199 17.92 -2.12 14.18
C HIS A 199 18.83 -1.15 14.95
N PHE A 200 18.43 -0.75 16.17
CA PHE A 200 19.19 0.14 17.04
C PHE A 200 19.41 -0.52 18.41
N PRO A 201 20.61 -0.39 19.01
CA PRO A 201 20.89 -0.93 20.33
C PRO A 201 19.93 -0.42 21.42
N ASP A 202 19.58 0.86 21.36
CA ASP A 202 18.69 1.54 22.30
C ASP A 202 18.07 2.79 21.66
N LEU A 203 17.14 3.42 22.39
CA LEU A 203 16.40 4.59 21.93
C LEU A 203 17.29 5.84 21.83
N GLU A 204 18.33 5.93 22.65
CA GLU A 204 19.26 7.06 22.68
C GLU A 204 20.16 7.07 21.44
N THR A 205 20.66 5.91 21.04
CA THR A 205 21.43 5.71 19.81
C THR A 205 20.61 6.09 18.59
N LYS A 206 19.35 5.65 18.53
CA LYS A 206 18.41 6.00 17.46
C LYS A 206 18.09 7.50 17.42
N LEU A 207 17.92 8.11 18.58
CA LEU A 207 17.73 9.55 18.71
C LEU A 207 18.94 10.30 18.17
N ASN A 208 20.15 9.93 18.60
CA ASN A 208 21.40 10.56 18.17
C ASN A 208 21.63 10.42 16.66
N GLU A 209 21.36 9.25 16.08
CA GLU A 209 21.41 9.03 14.64
C GLU A 209 20.43 9.97 13.91
N LYS A 210 19.20 10.13 14.39
CA LYS A 210 18.23 11.07 13.78
C LYS A 210 18.69 12.53 13.87
N LEU A 211 19.35 12.90 14.98
CA LEU A 211 19.86 14.26 15.17
C LEU A 211 21.01 14.60 14.22
N THR A 212 21.69 13.61 13.63
CA THR A 212 22.72 13.83 12.60
C THR A 212 22.19 14.67 11.43
N LEU A 213 20.90 14.54 11.08
CA LEU A 213 20.25 15.33 10.03
C LEU A 213 20.38 16.86 10.19
N PHE A 214 20.59 17.32 11.43
CA PHE A 214 20.53 18.73 11.79
C PHE A 214 21.89 19.33 12.15
N GLU A 215 22.98 18.59 11.97
CA GLU A 215 24.32 19.04 12.36
C GLU A 215 24.77 20.34 11.68
N ARG A 216 24.33 20.56 10.43
CA ARG A 216 24.62 21.78 9.67
C ARG A 216 23.42 22.71 9.52
N SER A 217 22.31 22.42 10.17
CA SER A 217 21.13 23.29 10.17
C SER A 217 21.40 24.61 10.90
N LYS A 218 20.72 25.67 10.49
CA LYS A 218 20.75 26.95 11.22
C LYS A 218 19.69 27.02 12.31
N HIS A 219 18.57 26.32 12.11
CA HIS A 219 17.44 26.32 13.02
C HIS A 219 16.94 24.91 13.29
N LEU A 220 16.59 24.60 14.53
CA LEU A 220 16.00 23.31 14.90
C LEU A 220 14.79 23.52 15.81
N ILE A 221 13.65 22.99 15.35
CA ILE A 221 12.36 23.06 16.05
C ILE A 221 12.04 21.71 16.68
N TYR A 222 11.60 21.73 17.93
CA TYR A 222 11.25 20.53 18.69
C TYR A 222 10.24 20.85 19.79
N CYS A 223 9.60 19.80 20.33
CA CYS A 223 8.72 19.91 21.48
C CYS A 223 9.54 19.78 22.78
N SER A 224 9.47 20.77 23.68
CA SER A 224 10.16 20.74 24.97
C SER A 224 9.55 19.72 25.94
N ASP A 225 8.25 19.42 25.78
CA ASP A 225 7.55 18.47 26.65
C ASP A 225 8.10 17.03 26.49
N PHE A 226 8.76 16.72 25.37
CA PHE A 226 9.51 15.47 25.19
C PHE A 226 10.91 15.58 25.80
N THR A 227 10.99 15.42 27.11
CA THR A 227 12.21 15.62 27.92
C THR A 227 13.46 14.91 27.38
N MET A 228 13.35 13.64 26.94
CA MET A 228 14.48 12.90 26.36
C MET A 228 15.00 13.56 25.07
N VAL A 229 14.09 13.92 24.16
CA VAL A 229 14.41 14.59 22.90
C VAL A 229 14.99 15.97 23.17
N ALA A 230 14.34 16.74 24.04
CA ALA A 230 14.77 18.08 24.42
C ALA A 230 16.17 18.09 25.05
N ASN A 231 16.45 17.14 25.95
CA ASN A 231 17.76 17.01 26.59
C ASN A 231 18.85 16.64 25.58
N ALA A 232 18.59 15.68 24.69
CA ALA A 232 19.54 15.29 23.65
C ALA A 232 19.84 16.46 22.70
N ILE A 233 18.81 17.20 22.27
CA ILE A 233 18.94 18.38 21.43
C ILE A 233 19.76 19.47 22.13
N ARG A 234 19.43 19.81 23.40
CA ARG A 234 20.17 20.82 24.17
C ARG A 234 21.63 20.40 24.40
N THR A 235 21.87 19.12 24.65
CA THR A 235 23.23 18.58 24.84
C THR A 235 24.04 18.65 23.54
N LYS A 236 23.46 18.24 22.42
CA LYS A 236 24.15 18.18 21.12
C LYS A 236 24.33 19.57 20.49
N PHE A 237 23.35 20.46 20.63
CA PHE A 237 23.30 21.72 19.88
C PHE A 237 23.31 22.99 20.74
N GLY A 238 23.10 22.91 22.05
CA GLY A 238 22.88 24.08 22.92
C GLY A 238 24.08 25.02 23.06
N SER A 239 25.30 24.54 22.82
CA SER A 239 26.53 25.35 22.75
C SER A 239 26.98 25.67 21.32
N GLY A 240 26.23 25.19 20.31
CA GLY A 240 26.57 25.28 18.90
C GLY A 240 26.00 26.52 18.20
N THR A 241 26.11 26.52 16.88
CA THR A 241 25.57 27.58 16.00
C THR A 241 24.11 27.38 15.62
N VAL A 242 23.53 26.20 15.93
CA VAL A 242 22.14 25.87 15.62
C VAL A 242 21.22 26.61 16.59
N LYS A 243 20.36 27.48 16.06
CA LYS A 243 19.37 28.18 16.86
C LYS A 243 18.20 27.25 17.17
N LEU A 244 18.08 26.89 18.44
CA LEU A 244 17.00 26.10 18.98
C LEU A 244 15.71 26.93 19.09
N VAL A 245 14.59 26.35 18.67
CA VAL A 245 13.24 26.95 18.78
C VAL A 245 12.30 25.90 19.36
N SER A 246 11.94 26.01 20.63
CA SER A 246 11.08 25.02 21.29
C SER A 246 9.61 25.44 21.31
N TRP A 247 8.73 24.44 21.33
CA TRP A 247 7.33 24.63 21.73
C TRP A 247 6.92 23.65 22.82
N GLY A 248 5.93 24.00 23.63
CA GLY A 248 5.45 23.12 24.70
C GLY A 248 4.24 23.68 25.45
N ARG A 249 3.96 23.12 26.64
CA ARG A 249 2.87 23.58 27.51
C ARG A 249 3.33 24.58 28.58
N THR A 250 4.64 24.73 28.80
CA THR A 250 5.20 25.59 29.84
C THR A 250 6.02 26.74 29.24
N GLN A 251 5.90 27.94 29.83
CA GLN A 251 6.62 29.14 29.38
C GLN A 251 8.14 29.03 29.60
N GLU A 252 8.56 28.43 30.72
CA GLU A 252 9.98 28.41 31.14
C GLU A 252 10.88 27.62 30.17
N GLU A 253 10.30 26.71 29.38
CA GLU A 253 11.05 25.79 28.52
C GLU A 253 10.75 25.96 27.02
N SER A 254 9.88 26.91 26.65
CA SER A 254 9.31 27.02 25.30
C SER A 254 9.37 28.43 24.71
N ASP A 255 9.84 28.58 23.48
CA ASP A 255 9.69 29.83 22.71
C ASP A 255 8.24 30.05 22.25
N CYS A 256 7.51 28.95 21.99
CA CYS A 256 6.07 28.93 21.74
C CYS A 256 5.34 28.07 22.77
N TRP A 257 4.38 28.58 23.53
CA TRP A 257 3.61 27.72 24.45
C TRP A 257 2.10 27.90 24.36
N ILE A 258 1.40 26.83 24.70
CA ILE A 258 -0.06 26.80 24.81
C ILE A 258 -0.46 27.37 26.18
N GLU A 259 -1.00 28.59 26.23
CA GLU A 259 -1.53 29.20 27.46
C GLU A 259 -2.84 28.54 27.89
N SER A 260 -3.72 28.22 26.93
CA SER A 260 -4.96 27.49 27.19
C SER A 260 -5.44 26.76 25.93
N GLN A 261 -6.17 25.67 26.17
CA GLN A 261 -6.78 24.82 25.15
C GLN A 261 -8.23 24.55 25.55
N SER A 262 -9.15 24.64 24.59
CA SER A 262 -10.53 24.19 24.74
C SER A 262 -11.05 23.54 23.47
N GLU A 263 -12.04 22.68 23.61
CA GLU A 263 -12.62 21.92 22.49
C GLU A 263 -14.08 22.33 22.28
N ASP A 264 -14.50 22.41 21.02
CA ASP A 264 -15.88 22.61 20.61
C ASP A 264 -16.26 21.68 19.44
N ALA A 265 -17.48 21.82 18.93
CA ALA A 265 -17.98 20.98 17.84
C ALA A 265 -17.24 21.20 16.50
N GLU A 266 -16.51 22.31 16.35
CA GLU A 266 -15.74 22.63 15.15
C GLU A 266 -14.28 22.20 15.27
N GLY A 267 -13.75 21.99 16.49
CA GLY A 267 -12.40 21.50 16.73
C GLY A 267 -11.75 22.02 18.02
N THR A 268 -10.44 22.21 18.01
CA THR A 268 -9.65 22.67 19.17
C THR A 268 -9.26 24.14 19.04
N LYS A 269 -9.65 24.97 20.02
CA LYS A 269 -9.17 26.34 20.22
C LYS A 269 -7.88 26.33 21.01
N LEU A 270 -6.84 26.97 20.47
CA LEU A 270 -5.55 27.14 21.13
C LEU A 270 -5.23 28.62 21.30
N ASN A 271 -4.98 29.02 22.55
CA ASN A 271 -4.37 30.31 22.87
C ASN A 271 -2.88 30.09 23.03
N LEU A 272 -2.11 30.64 22.09
CA LEU A 272 -0.68 30.47 22.00
C LEU A 272 0.04 31.77 22.34
N ARG A 273 1.24 31.60 22.90
CA ARG A 273 2.22 32.66 23.03
C ARG A 273 3.40 32.35 22.16
N TRP A 274 3.79 33.33 21.35
CA TRP A 274 5.01 33.30 20.57
C TRP A 274 5.84 34.51 20.96
N LYS A 275 6.90 34.28 21.75
CA LYS A 275 7.66 35.36 22.40
C LYS A 275 6.71 36.28 23.19
N SER A 276 6.66 37.58 22.85
CA SER A 276 5.76 38.55 23.49
C SER A 276 4.35 38.61 22.87
N SER A 277 4.11 37.91 21.76
CA SER A 277 2.87 38.02 20.99
C SER A 277 1.86 36.94 21.39
N LYS A 278 0.57 37.31 21.41
CA LYS A 278 -0.55 36.39 21.54
C LYS A 278 -1.05 35.98 20.16
N LEU A 279 -1.38 34.71 20.01
CA LEU A 279 -1.99 34.15 18.81
C LEU A 279 -3.10 33.19 19.22
N GLU A 280 -4.32 33.43 18.74
CA GLU A 280 -5.44 32.50 18.90
C GLU A 280 -5.65 31.77 17.57
N VAL A 281 -5.61 30.43 17.58
CA VAL A 281 -5.88 29.60 16.40
C VAL A 281 -6.96 28.58 16.71
N HIS A 282 -7.71 28.19 15.67
CA HIS A 282 -8.72 27.14 15.74
C HIS A 282 -8.31 26.01 14.81
N LEU A 283 -8.02 24.85 15.39
CA LEU A 283 -7.65 23.63 14.68
C LEU A 283 -8.92 22.81 14.41
N PRO A 284 -9.16 22.33 13.18
CA PRO A 284 -10.32 21.50 12.84
C PRO A 284 -10.15 20.03 13.27
N PHE A 285 -9.45 19.79 14.39
CA PHE A 285 -9.16 18.47 14.95
C PHE A 285 -9.29 18.51 16.47
N THR A 286 -9.63 17.36 17.08
CA THR A 286 -9.79 17.22 18.54
C THR A 286 -8.80 16.24 19.17
N ASP A 287 -8.04 15.48 18.38
CA ASP A 287 -7.08 14.52 18.92
C ASP A 287 -5.73 15.16 19.26
N GLY A 288 -5.06 14.63 20.30
CA GLY A 288 -3.80 15.18 20.79
C GLY A 288 -2.63 15.10 19.81
N ALA A 289 -2.60 14.08 18.93
CA ALA A 289 -1.53 13.93 17.94
C ALA A 289 -1.64 15.01 16.84
N SER A 290 -2.86 15.36 16.45
CA SER A 290 -3.12 16.50 15.56
C SER A 290 -2.69 17.82 16.18
N VAL A 291 -2.95 18.03 17.47
CA VAL A 291 -2.45 19.23 18.18
C VAL A 291 -0.92 19.27 18.17
N GLU A 292 -0.24 18.16 18.47
CA GLU A 292 1.23 18.06 18.44
C GLU A 292 1.80 18.38 17.05
N ASN A 293 1.30 17.70 16.01
CA ASN A 293 1.76 17.91 14.63
C ASN A 293 1.52 19.36 14.16
N ALA A 294 0.39 19.94 14.52
CA ALA A 294 0.05 21.31 14.17
C ALA A 294 0.99 22.30 14.89
N MET A 295 1.35 22.03 16.14
CA MET A 295 2.28 22.88 16.88
C MET A 295 3.70 22.84 16.31
N HIS A 296 4.20 21.70 15.83
CA HIS A 296 5.47 21.65 15.08
C HIS A 296 5.41 22.54 13.83
N ALA A 297 4.35 22.40 13.04
CA ALA A 297 4.18 23.12 11.78
C ALA A 297 3.99 24.64 12.01
N LEU A 298 3.19 25.02 13.01
CA LEU A 298 2.88 26.40 13.34
C LEU A 298 4.09 27.12 13.94
N THR A 299 4.83 26.45 14.83
CA THR A 299 6.08 26.99 15.41
C THR A 299 7.11 27.22 14.30
N PHE A 300 7.22 26.31 13.33
CA PHE A 300 8.03 26.54 12.14
C PHE A 300 7.60 27.78 11.37
N ALA A 301 6.32 27.90 11.03
CA ALA A 301 5.85 29.04 10.25
C ALA A 301 6.07 30.39 10.97
N LEU A 302 5.86 30.44 12.28
CA LEU A 302 6.13 31.62 13.11
C LEU A 302 7.63 31.95 13.16
N ALA A 303 8.49 30.93 13.33
CA ALA A 303 9.93 31.10 13.33
C ALA A 303 10.49 31.50 11.96
N PHE A 304 9.89 30.99 10.89
CA PHE A 304 10.20 31.31 9.50
C PHE A 304 9.77 32.73 9.10
N GLY A 305 8.96 33.39 9.94
CA GLY A 305 8.58 34.81 9.78
C GLY A 305 7.21 35.03 9.15
N VAL A 306 6.34 34.02 9.11
CA VAL A 306 4.98 34.14 8.58
C VAL A 306 4.10 34.88 9.58
N GLY A 307 3.35 35.87 9.09
CA GLY A 307 2.55 36.76 9.92
C GLY A 307 1.40 36.04 10.65
N PRO A 308 1.13 36.35 11.94
CA PRO A 308 0.06 35.76 12.74
C PRO A 308 -1.30 35.69 12.02
N LYS A 309 -1.71 36.76 11.32
CA LYS A 309 -3.02 36.83 10.63
C LYS A 309 -3.17 35.76 9.54
N ILE A 310 -2.12 35.53 8.74
CA ILE A 310 -2.11 34.52 7.68
C ILE A 310 -2.27 33.13 8.30
N LEU A 311 -1.58 32.89 9.43
CA LEU A 311 -1.58 31.60 10.12
C LEU A 311 -2.92 31.27 10.77
N VAL A 312 -3.64 32.25 11.34
CA VAL A 312 -4.98 31.99 11.91
C VAL A 312 -5.92 31.40 10.85
N ASP A 313 -5.97 32.02 9.68
CA ASP A 313 -6.83 31.58 8.58
C ASP A 313 -6.36 30.25 7.98
N ALA A 314 -5.05 30.07 7.87
CA ALA A 314 -4.45 28.87 7.31
C ALA A 314 -4.66 27.63 8.20
N VAL A 315 -4.48 27.78 9.52
CA VAL A 315 -4.67 26.71 10.51
C VAL A 315 -6.11 26.22 10.54
N LYS A 316 -7.08 27.13 10.45
CA LYS A 316 -8.52 26.80 10.40
C LYS A 316 -8.89 25.95 9.17
N ARG A 317 -8.11 26.06 8.09
CA ARG A 317 -8.35 25.33 6.83
C ARG A 317 -7.60 24.01 6.73
N LEU A 318 -6.78 23.65 7.72
CA LEU A 318 -6.06 22.38 7.72
C LEU A 318 -7.04 21.22 7.49
N SER A 319 -6.64 20.29 6.64
CA SER A 319 -7.42 19.08 6.36
C SER A 319 -6.69 17.87 6.93
N PRO A 320 -7.41 16.79 7.27
CA PRO A 320 -6.77 15.49 7.45
C PRO A 320 -5.88 15.22 6.24
N VAL A 321 -4.65 14.79 6.48
CA VAL A 321 -3.78 14.34 5.41
C VAL A 321 -4.29 12.97 5.01
N ALA A 322 -5.03 12.89 3.91
CA ALA A 322 -5.32 11.61 3.29
C ALA A 322 -3.97 11.02 2.86
N MET A 323 -3.44 10.12 3.68
CA MET A 323 -2.14 9.51 3.43
C MET A 323 -2.16 8.63 2.16
N ARG A 324 -3.35 8.38 1.58
CA ARG A 324 -3.65 7.27 0.66
C ARG A 324 -4.71 7.67 -0.35
N LEU A 325 -4.55 7.21 -1.59
CA LEU A 325 -5.61 7.20 -2.59
C LEU A 325 -6.57 6.07 -2.21
N GLU A 326 -7.81 6.42 -1.92
CA GLU A 326 -8.84 5.45 -1.57
C GLU A 326 -9.57 5.00 -2.83
N LEU A 327 -9.46 3.72 -3.17
CA LEU A 327 -10.26 3.08 -4.22
C LEU A 327 -11.52 2.49 -3.57
N LYS A 328 -12.69 2.99 -3.97
CA LYS A 328 -14.00 2.54 -3.51
C LYS A 328 -14.80 1.94 -4.66
N SER A 329 -15.67 0.97 -4.36
CA SER A 329 -16.71 0.56 -5.30
C SER A 329 -17.73 1.69 -5.49
N ALA A 330 -18.05 1.98 -6.75
CA ALA A 330 -19.08 2.93 -7.14
C ALA A 330 -20.27 2.19 -7.77
N GLN A 331 -21.42 2.84 -7.79
CA GLN A 331 -22.64 2.29 -8.36
C GLN A 331 -22.45 1.86 -9.82
N ARG A 332 -23.23 0.87 -10.26
CA ARG A 332 -23.27 0.38 -11.67
C ARG A 332 -21.94 -0.21 -12.16
N GLY A 333 -21.26 -0.93 -11.27
CA GLY A 333 -20.03 -1.67 -11.61
C GLY A 333 -18.85 -0.76 -11.92
N SER A 334 -18.80 0.44 -11.33
CA SER A 334 -17.71 1.40 -11.48
C SER A 334 -16.80 1.38 -10.25
N SER A 335 -15.62 1.99 -10.36
CA SER A 335 -14.73 2.24 -9.23
C SER A 335 -14.47 3.73 -9.06
N LEU A 336 -14.48 4.23 -7.83
CA LEU A 336 -14.21 5.61 -7.47
C LEU A 336 -12.87 5.73 -6.75
N ILE A 337 -11.95 6.50 -7.32
CA ILE A 337 -10.74 6.95 -6.65
C ILE A 337 -11.04 8.32 -6.07
N ASN A 338 -11.16 8.40 -4.75
CA ASN A 338 -11.46 9.66 -4.07
C ASN A 338 -10.15 10.34 -3.62
N ASP A 339 -9.85 11.50 -4.22
CA ASP A 339 -8.71 12.36 -3.90
C ASP A 339 -9.15 13.84 -3.79
N ALA A 340 -10.32 14.05 -3.17
CA ALA A 340 -11.05 15.33 -3.14
C ALA A 340 -10.49 16.41 -2.18
N TYR A 341 -9.19 16.40 -1.84
CA TYR A 341 -8.66 17.27 -0.78
C TYR A 341 -7.46 18.15 -1.18
N ASN A 342 -6.75 17.81 -2.26
CA ASN A 342 -5.61 18.59 -2.76
C ASN A 342 -5.67 18.66 -4.29
N SER A 343 -5.34 19.83 -4.87
CA SER A 343 -5.47 20.11 -6.31
C SER A 343 -4.16 20.59 -6.96
N ASP A 344 -3.00 20.31 -6.36
CA ASP A 344 -1.72 20.67 -6.98
C ASP A 344 -1.40 19.80 -8.23
N PRO A 345 -0.68 20.32 -9.24
CA PRO A 345 -0.38 19.59 -10.48
C PRO A 345 0.37 18.26 -10.29
N GLN A 346 1.21 18.14 -9.26
CA GLN A 346 1.94 16.89 -8.97
C GLN A 346 0.99 15.84 -8.39
N SER A 347 0.09 16.24 -7.51
CA SER A 347 -0.95 15.36 -6.96
C SER A 347 -1.89 14.85 -8.06
N ILE A 348 -2.24 15.68 -9.06
CA ILE A 348 -3.04 15.27 -10.21
C ILE A 348 -2.30 14.21 -11.03
N ARG A 349 -1.01 14.43 -11.29
CA ARG A 349 -0.19 13.44 -12.02
C ARG A 349 -0.20 12.09 -11.32
N ILE A 350 0.00 12.09 -10.01
CA ILE A 350 0.02 10.87 -9.18
C ILE A 350 -1.34 10.18 -9.20
N ALA A 351 -2.43 10.93 -9.05
CA ALA A 351 -3.79 10.40 -9.06
C ALA A 351 -4.15 9.79 -10.43
N LEU A 352 -3.74 10.44 -11.52
CA LEU A 352 -3.93 9.92 -12.88
C LEU A 352 -3.06 8.68 -13.16
N ASP A 353 -1.83 8.60 -12.64
CA ASP A 353 -0.99 7.41 -12.74
C ASP A 353 -1.61 6.22 -11.99
N PHE A 354 -2.21 6.48 -10.82
CA PHE A 354 -2.95 5.48 -10.06
C PHE A 354 -4.25 5.05 -10.76
N LEU A 355 -4.98 5.99 -11.37
CA LEU A 355 -6.14 5.69 -12.21
C LEU A 355 -5.75 4.81 -13.42
N ARG A 356 -4.59 5.06 -14.03
CA ARG A 356 -4.05 4.25 -15.13
C ARG A 356 -3.75 2.81 -14.69
N GLN A 357 -3.32 2.62 -13.45
CA GLN A 357 -3.06 1.29 -12.88
C GLN A 357 -4.35 0.48 -12.67
N GLN A 358 -5.52 1.13 -12.63
CA GLN A 358 -6.80 0.44 -12.55
C GLN A 358 -7.20 -0.10 -13.94
N GLN A 359 -6.79 -1.33 -14.24
CA GLN A 359 -7.11 -2.00 -15.51
C GLN A 359 -8.50 -2.64 -15.55
N GLN A 360 -9.22 -2.60 -14.42
CA GLN A 360 -10.56 -3.16 -14.26
C GLN A 360 -11.63 -2.52 -15.17
N HIS A 361 -11.41 -1.28 -15.62
CA HIS A 361 -12.31 -0.59 -16.55
C HIS A 361 -11.55 -0.10 -17.78
N ASN A 362 -12.12 -0.33 -18.96
CA ASN A 362 -11.60 0.22 -20.21
C ASN A 362 -11.87 1.74 -20.30
N ARG A 363 -12.90 2.22 -19.60
CA ARG A 363 -13.30 3.62 -19.58
C ARG A 363 -12.78 4.32 -18.32
N ARG A 364 -12.06 5.43 -18.53
CA ARG A 364 -11.47 6.25 -17.45
C ARG A 364 -12.08 7.63 -17.48
N ILE A 365 -12.71 8.01 -16.39
CA ILE A 365 -13.40 9.29 -16.23
C ILE A 365 -12.68 10.08 -15.16
N VAL A 366 -12.45 11.35 -15.43
CA VAL A 366 -11.79 12.27 -14.51
C VAL A 366 -12.75 13.41 -14.21
N ILE A 367 -13.07 13.61 -12.94
CA ILE A 367 -13.89 14.71 -12.44
C ILE A 367 -12.97 15.66 -11.68
N LEU A 368 -12.77 16.86 -12.24
CA LEU A 368 -11.85 17.88 -11.73
C LEU A 368 -12.57 19.17 -11.40
N SER A 369 -12.21 19.80 -10.27
CA SER A 369 -12.61 21.18 -10.02
C SER A 369 -11.63 22.20 -10.62
N ASP A 370 -11.88 23.49 -10.39
CA ASP A 370 -10.86 24.53 -10.53
C ASP A 370 -9.63 24.23 -9.67
N LEU A 371 -8.44 24.58 -10.18
CA LEU A 371 -7.14 24.26 -9.60
C LEU A 371 -6.52 25.50 -8.94
N GLU A 372 -7.15 25.99 -7.88
CA GLU A 372 -6.80 27.26 -7.20
C GLU A 372 -5.41 27.24 -6.54
N GLN A 373 -4.82 26.07 -6.30
CA GLN A 373 -3.60 25.88 -5.50
C GLN A 373 -2.35 25.55 -6.34
N SER A 374 -2.38 25.77 -7.65
CA SER A 374 -1.30 25.31 -8.55
C SER A 374 -0.02 26.17 -8.52
N GLY A 375 -0.13 27.43 -8.11
CA GLY A 375 0.98 28.41 -8.17
C GLY A 375 1.50 28.71 -9.58
N MET A 376 0.84 28.18 -10.62
CA MET A 376 1.14 28.36 -12.04
C MET A 376 0.11 29.28 -12.69
N ASP A 377 0.52 29.94 -13.78
CA ASP A 377 -0.38 30.71 -14.62
C ASP A 377 -1.37 29.78 -15.34
N GLU A 378 -2.65 30.16 -15.38
CA GLU A 378 -3.74 29.38 -15.98
C GLU A 378 -3.47 29.04 -17.47
N SER A 379 -2.83 29.97 -18.19
CA SER A 379 -2.45 29.80 -19.60
C SER A 379 -1.39 28.70 -19.83
N VAL A 380 -0.71 28.26 -18.77
CA VAL A 380 0.27 27.15 -18.80
C VAL A 380 -0.33 25.88 -18.18
N LEU A 381 -1.10 26.04 -17.10
CA LEU A 381 -1.65 24.94 -16.31
C LEU A 381 -2.61 24.05 -17.11
N TYR A 382 -3.63 24.64 -17.74
CA TYR A 382 -4.68 23.88 -18.42
C TYR A 382 -4.18 23.18 -19.71
N PRO A 383 -3.28 23.77 -20.52
CA PRO A 383 -2.63 23.04 -21.61
C PRO A 383 -1.80 21.85 -21.14
N GLN A 384 -1.09 21.97 -20.01
CA GLN A 384 -0.36 20.84 -19.43
C GLN A 384 -1.33 19.74 -18.94
N LEU A 385 -2.42 20.12 -18.29
CA LEU A 385 -3.46 19.19 -17.83
C LEU A 385 -4.08 18.43 -19.01
N ALA A 386 -4.47 19.13 -20.08
CA ALA A 386 -5.03 18.52 -21.28
C ALA A 386 -4.08 17.47 -21.89
N ARG A 387 -2.78 17.79 -21.97
CA ARG A 387 -1.74 16.85 -22.40
C ARG A 387 -1.65 15.63 -21.48
N MET A 388 -1.67 15.83 -20.17
CA MET A 388 -1.60 14.75 -19.18
C MET A 388 -2.78 13.77 -19.26
N LEU A 389 -3.99 14.28 -19.52
CA LEU A 389 -5.21 13.47 -19.69
C LEU A 389 -5.14 12.66 -21.00
N LYS A 390 -4.68 13.29 -22.09
CA LYS A 390 -4.53 12.63 -23.40
C LYS A 390 -3.51 11.50 -23.37
N GLU A 391 -2.32 11.75 -22.82
CA GLU A 391 -1.23 10.76 -22.72
C GLU A 391 -1.59 9.53 -21.85
N ARG A 392 -2.61 9.65 -20.99
CA ARG A 392 -3.08 8.57 -20.10
C ARG A 392 -4.35 7.88 -20.58
N ASN A 393 -4.78 8.16 -21.82
CA ASN A 393 -5.99 7.59 -22.42
C ASN A 393 -7.22 7.79 -21.51
N ILE A 394 -7.41 9.01 -20.99
CA ILE A 394 -8.63 9.38 -20.27
C ILE A 394 -9.77 9.48 -21.28
N SER A 395 -10.87 8.76 -21.00
CA SER A 395 -12.02 8.64 -21.88
C SER A 395 -12.95 9.85 -21.79
N MET A 396 -13.01 10.50 -20.62
CA MET A 396 -13.89 11.64 -20.39
C MET A 396 -13.37 12.54 -19.26
N LEU A 397 -13.53 13.85 -19.43
CA LEU A 397 -13.34 14.87 -18.40
C LEU A 397 -14.68 15.50 -17.99
N ILE A 398 -14.88 15.68 -16.70
CA ILE A 398 -15.93 16.52 -16.15
C ILE A 398 -15.25 17.64 -15.36
N GLY A 399 -15.27 18.86 -15.89
CA GLY A 399 -14.72 20.05 -15.23
C GLY A 399 -15.79 20.78 -14.42
N ILE A 400 -15.50 21.13 -13.18
CA ILE A 400 -16.45 21.81 -12.28
C ILE A 400 -15.80 23.09 -11.71
N GLY A 401 -16.25 24.23 -12.19
CA GLY A 401 -15.83 25.55 -11.74
C GLY A 401 -15.68 26.54 -12.89
N PRO A 402 -15.78 27.86 -12.60
CA PRO A 402 -15.72 28.90 -13.61
C PRO A 402 -14.39 28.92 -14.39
N VAL A 403 -13.26 28.62 -13.75
CA VAL A 403 -11.93 28.75 -14.39
C VAL A 403 -11.68 27.62 -15.38
N ILE A 404 -11.87 26.36 -14.97
CA ILE A 404 -11.71 25.19 -15.84
C ILE A 404 -12.71 25.23 -17.01
N SER A 405 -13.92 25.75 -16.77
CA SER A 405 -14.94 25.95 -17.81
C SER A 405 -14.50 27.00 -18.85
N ALA A 406 -13.83 28.07 -18.44
CA ALA A 406 -13.30 29.08 -19.37
C ALA A 406 -12.19 28.53 -20.28
N HIS A 407 -11.54 27.43 -19.88
CA HIS A 407 -10.48 26.76 -20.63
C HIS A 407 -10.94 25.52 -21.39
N GLN A 408 -12.26 25.32 -21.57
CA GLN A 408 -12.82 24.14 -22.25
C GLN A 408 -12.21 23.84 -23.62
N ASP A 409 -11.87 24.87 -24.40
CA ASP A 409 -11.31 24.74 -25.75
C ASP A 409 -9.90 24.10 -25.77
N THR A 410 -9.27 23.97 -24.60
CA THR A 410 -7.95 23.34 -24.44
C THR A 410 -8.03 21.80 -24.45
N PHE A 411 -9.20 21.23 -24.16
CA PHE A 411 -9.36 19.79 -23.94
C PHE A 411 -9.87 19.09 -25.20
N GLU A 412 -8.99 18.33 -25.86
CA GLU A 412 -9.32 17.57 -27.08
C GLU A 412 -10.00 16.21 -26.81
N ILE A 413 -10.32 15.88 -25.55
CA ILE A 413 -11.04 14.67 -25.15
C ILE A 413 -12.53 14.98 -24.89
N PRO A 414 -13.44 13.99 -24.93
CA PRO A 414 -14.83 14.20 -24.53
C PRO A 414 -14.90 14.87 -23.15
N SER A 415 -15.46 16.08 -23.10
CA SER A 415 -15.43 16.91 -21.89
C SER A 415 -16.76 17.63 -21.66
N TYR A 416 -17.14 17.76 -20.39
CA TYR A 416 -18.34 18.47 -19.94
C TYR A 416 -17.97 19.41 -18.81
N PHE A 417 -18.52 20.62 -18.81
CA PHE A 417 -18.14 21.67 -17.86
C PHE A 417 -19.35 22.23 -17.13
N TYR A 418 -19.19 22.44 -15.82
CA TYR A 418 -20.23 22.94 -14.94
C TYR A 418 -19.73 24.11 -14.11
N PRO A 419 -20.56 25.14 -13.87
CA PRO A 419 -20.16 26.27 -13.04
C PRO A 419 -20.01 25.92 -11.56
N SER A 420 -20.67 24.84 -11.08
CA SER A 420 -20.63 24.41 -9.69
C SER A 420 -20.96 22.94 -9.51
N THR A 421 -20.57 22.38 -8.37
CA THR A 421 -20.88 21.00 -7.94
C THR A 421 -22.38 20.74 -7.90
N GLN A 422 -23.17 21.73 -7.47
CA GLN A 422 -24.63 21.60 -7.41
C GLN A 422 -25.24 21.46 -8.82
N SER A 423 -24.74 22.25 -9.79
CA SER A 423 -25.19 22.17 -11.19
C SER A 423 -24.83 20.82 -11.81
N PHE A 424 -23.63 20.31 -11.52
CA PHE A 424 -23.25 18.97 -11.94
C PHE A 424 -24.16 17.89 -11.32
N ILE A 425 -24.38 17.92 -10.00
CA ILE A 425 -25.21 16.94 -9.29
C ILE A 425 -26.64 16.90 -9.83
N SER A 426 -27.25 18.05 -10.14
CA SER A 426 -28.61 18.11 -10.69
C SER A 426 -28.73 17.48 -12.08
N GLU A 427 -27.64 17.47 -12.86
CA GLU A 427 -27.59 16.95 -14.23
C GLU A 427 -26.89 15.59 -14.32
N MET A 428 -26.28 15.12 -13.23
CA MET A 428 -25.60 13.83 -13.13
C MET A 428 -26.42 12.63 -13.62
N PRO A 429 -27.76 12.55 -13.42
CA PRO A 429 -28.58 11.44 -13.92
C PRO A 429 -28.57 11.27 -15.45
N ILE A 430 -28.05 12.24 -16.20
CA ILE A 430 -28.03 12.27 -17.67
C ILE A 430 -26.80 11.54 -18.22
N TYR A 431 -25.73 11.39 -17.43
CA TYR A 431 -24.47 10.80 -17.88
C TYR A 431 -24.36 9.32 -17.55
N ASP A 432 -23.98 8.53 -18.55
CA ASP A 432 -23.57 7.16 -18.31
C ASP A 432 -22.16 7.13 -17.74
N LEU A 433 -22.05 7.01 -16.41
CA LEU A 433 -20.81 6.80 -15.66
C LEU A 433 -20.59 5.32 -15.27
N SER A 434 -21.35 4.38 -15.86
CA SER A 434 -21.24 2.95 -15.56
C SER A 434 -19.96 2.32 -16.11
N ASP A 435 -19.56 1.18 -15.53
CA ASP A 435 -18.38 0.39 -15.90
C ASP A 435 -17.12 1.23 -16.16
N SER A 436 -16.85 2.18 -15.25
CA SER A 436 -15.80 3.19 -15.41
C SER A 436 -14.93 3.31 -14.18
N ALA A 437 -13.63 3.56 -14.39
CA ALA A 437 -12.74 4.01 -13.34
C ALA A 437 -12.86 5.54 -13.26
N ILE A 438 -13.41 6.03 -12.15
CA ILE A 438 -13.71 7.45 -11.92
C ILE A 438 -12.70 8.01 -10.93
N LEU A 439 -11.89 8.97 -11.35
CA LEU A 439 -11.07 9.77 -10.44
C LEU A 439 -11.84 11.04 -10.07
N LEU A 440 -12.05 11.26 -8.79
CA LEU A 440 -12.64 12.47 -8.25
C LEU A 440 -11.56 13.28 -7.53
N LYS A 441 -11.26 14.47 -8.04
CA LYS A 441 -10.22 15.33 -7.47
C LYS A 441 -10.62 16.79 -7.57
N GLY A 442 -10.67 17.48 -6.44
CA GLY A 442 -11.09 18.88 -6.43
C GLY A 442 -10.67 19.61 -5.18
N ALA A 443 -10.75 20.94 -5.24
CA ALA A 443 -10.55 21.83 -4.12
C ALA A 443 -11.76 21.77 -3.18
N ARG A 444 -11.49 21.94 -1.88
CA ARG A 444 -12.49 21.73 -0.80
C ARG A 444 -13.73 22.62 -0.94
N ASN A 445 -13.58 23.84 -1.46
CA ASN A 445 -14.71 24.76 -1.69
C ASN A 445 -15.74 24.21 -2.69
N PHE A 446 -15.37 23.25 -3.53
CA PHE A 446 -16.29 22.56 -4.43
C PHE A 446 -17.02 21.39 -3.77
N ALA A 447 -16.69 21.00 -2.54
CA ALA A 447 -17.42 19.99 -1.77
C ALA A 447 -17.67 18.67 -2.54
N PHE A 448 -16.62 18.15 -3.19
CA PHE A 448 -16.68 16.93 -4.03
C PHE A 448 -17.04 15.67 -3.21
N GLU A 449 -16.93 15.69 -1.89
CA GLU A 449 -17.49 14.67 -1.01
C GLU A 449 -18.98 14.38 -1.28
N ASN A 450 -19.74 15.39 -1.72
CA ASN A 450 -21.14 15.20 -2.12
C ASN A 450 -21.26 14.37 -3.40
N ILE A 451 -20.38 14.58 -4.37
CA ILE A 451 -20.30 13.76 -5.59
C ILE A 451 -19.88 12.34 -5.22
N ALA A 452 -18.86 12.19 -4.38
CA ALA A 452 -18.41 10.89 -3.89
C ALA A 452 -19.56 10.12 -3.24
N HIS A 453 -20.34 10.77 -2.36
CA HIS A 453 -21.46 10.13 -1.68
C HIS A 453 -22.56 9.62 -2.62
N ILE A 454 -22.81 10.31 -3.74
CA ILE A 454 -23.82 9.91 -4.72
C ILE A 454 -23.29 8.77 -5.60
N LEU A 455 -21.99 8.81 -5.97
CA LEU A 455 -21.35 7.78 -6.80
C LEU A 455 -21.04 6.50 -6.02
N GLU A 456 -20.77 6.60 -4.72
CA GLU A 456 -20.50 5.47 -3.85
C GLU A 456 -21.72 4.53 -3.74
N GLU A 457 -21.45 3.23 -3.76
CA GLU A 457 -22.44 2.23 -3.38
C GLU A 457 -22.67 2.33 -1.87
N ARG A 458 -23.94 2.44 -1.42
CA ARG A 458 -24.31 2.76 -0.02
C ARG A 458 -23.44 2.00 0.99
N ALA A 459 -22.84 2.74 1.93
CA ALA A 459 -21.96 2.20 2.96
C ALA A 459 -22.70 1.15 3.81
N HIS A 460 -22.24 -0.09 3.78
CA HIS A 460 -22.56 -1.07 4.81
C HIS A 460 -21.85 -0.65 6.11
N ASP A 461 -22.56 -0.67 7.25
CA ASP A 461 -21.99 -0.29 8.56
C ASP A 461 -20.89 -1.24 9.02
N THR A 462 -20.94 -2.49 8.57
CA THR A 462 -19.97 -3.54 8.85
C THR A 462 -18.99 -3.69 7.69
N VAL A 463 -17.70 -3.57 7.96
CA VAL A 463 -16.64 -3.61 6.97
C VAL A 463 -15.50 -4.55 7.38
N LEU A 464 -14.95 -5.27 6.40
CA LEU A 464 -13.72 -6.03 6.52
C LEU A 464 -12.59 -5.19 5.90
N GLU A 465 -11.78 -4.55 6.73
CA GLU A 465 -10.62 -3.79 6.29
C GLU A 465 -9.48 -4.75 5.96
N ILE A 466 -8.85 -4.56 4.80
CA ILE A 466 -7.77 -5.39 4.26
C ILE A 466 -6.52 -4.51 4.06
N ASN A 467 -5.46 -4.82 4.80
CA ASN A 467 -4.17 -4.15 4.70
C ASN A 467 -3.31 -4.78 3.60
N LEU A 468 -3.22 -4.10 2.46
CA LEU A 468 -2.37 -4.49 1.34
C LEU A 468 -0.88 -4.29 1.64
N SER A 469 -0.51 -3.37 2.53
CA SER A 469 0.88 -3.25 2.99
C SER A 469 1.29 -4.44 3.85
N ALA A 470 0.38 -4.97 4.68
CA ALA A 470 0.64 -6.19 5.45
C ALA A 470 0.85 -7.41 4.53
N ILE A 471 0.08 -7.54 3.44
CA ILE A 471 0.33 -8.57 2.41
C ILE A 471 1.74 -8.46 1.85
N ALA A 472 2.17 -7.25 1.46
CA ALA A 472 3.49 -6.99 0.93
C ALA A 472 4.61 -7.23 1.95
N HIS A 473 4.39 -6.82 3.21
CA HIS A 473 5.29 -7.04 4.34
C HIS A 473 5.48 -8.55 4.58
N ASN A 474 4.38 -9.29 4.72
CA ASN A 474 4.40 -10.73 4.97
C ASN A 474 5.07 -11.49 3.83
N LEU A 475 4.72 -11.18 2.57
CA LEU A 475 5.44 -11.71 1.41
C LEU A 475 6.95 -11.43 1.51
N GLY A 476 7.32 -10.21 1.92
CA GLY A 476 8.69 -9.79 2.15
C GLY A 476 9.39 -10.58 3.25
N TYR A 477 8.70 -10.91 4.34
CA TYR A 477 9.19 -11.74 5.44
C TYR A 477 9.50 -13.16 4.97
N PHE A 478 8.53 -13.85 4.35
CA PHE A 478 8.75 -15.20 3.83
C PHE A 478 9.86 -15.23 2.79
N ARG A 479 9.91 -14.23 1.90
CA ARG A 479 10.97 -14.13 0.88
C ARG A 479 12.37 -14.00 1.48
N LYS A 480 12.54 -13.40 2.67
CA LYS A 480 13.85 -13.31 3.37
C LYS A 480 14.35 -14.67 3.87
N LEU A 481 13.47 -15.64 4.06
CA LEU A 481 13.84 -16.98 4.53
C LEU A 481 14.34 -17.88 3.39
N LEU A 482 13.94 -17.57 2.16
CA LEU A 482 14.21 -18.38 0.98
C LEU A 482 15.56 -18.04 0.35
N ARG A 483 16.11 -18.99 -0.39
CA ARG A 483 17.24 -18.72 -1.31
C ARG A 483 16.81 -17.76 -2.42
N PRO A 484 17.70 -16.87 -2.92
CA PRO A 484 17.36 -15.90 -3.95
C PRO A 484 16.75 -16.50 -5.23
N GLU A 485 17.10 -17.74 -5.56
CA GLU A 485 16.65 -18.45 -6.76
C GLU A 485 15.30 -19.18 -6.58
N THR A 486 14.90 -19.41 -5.31
CA THR A 486 13.67 -20.13 -4.97
C THR A 486 12.45 -19.27 -5.33
N LYS A 487 11.58 -19.81 -6.19
CA LYS A 487 10.36 -19.13 -6.63
C LYS A 487 9.28 -19.15 -5.56
N ILE A 488 8.31 -18.26 -5.67
CA ILE A 488 7.14 -18.22 -4.79
C ILE A 488 5.87 -18.34 -5.61
N MET A 489 5.05 -19.32 -5.26
CA MET A 489 3.66 -19.41 -5.66
C MET A 489 2.78 -18.96 -4.49
N THR A 490 1.90 -17.99 -4.69
CA THR A 490 0.98 -17.54 -3.64
C THR A 490 -0.44 -18.09 -3.84
N MET A 491 -1.07 -18.45 -2.72
CA MET A 491 -2.43 -18.96 -2.74
C MET A 491 -3.44 -17.81 -2.63
N VAL A 492 -4.29 -17.65 -3.64
CA VAL A 492 -5.38 -16.66 -3.71
C VAL A 492 -6.76 -17.33 -3.80
N LYS A 493 -6.86 -18.59 -3.35
CA LYS A 493 -8.09 -19.40 -3.31
C LYS A 493 -9.10 -18.93 -2.26
N ALA A 494 -10.37 -19.27 -2.45
CA ALA A 494 -11.46 -18.97 -1.51
C ALA A 494 -11.59 -17.45 -1.23
N PHE A 495 -11.66 -16.67 -2.30
CA PHE A 495 -11.70 -15.20 -2.24
C PHE A 495 -10.48 -14.61 -1.53
N GLY A 496 -9.28 -15.14 -1.76
CA GLY A 496 -8.07 -14.73 -1.02
C GLY A 496 -8.26 -14.92 0.49
N TYR A 497 -8.80 -16.06 0.93
CA TYR A 497 -9.26 -16.28 2.30
C TYR A 497 -10.22 -15.17 2.78
N GLY A 498 -11.24 -14.86 1.98
CA GLY A 498 -12.24 -13.84 2.27
C GLY A 498 -11.79 -12.38 2.08
N ALA A 499 -10.51 -12.12 1.77
CA ALA A 499 -9.96 -10.78 1.61
C ALA A 499 -10.17 -10.18 0.21
N GLY A 500 -10.47 -10.96 -0.82
CA GLY A 500 -10.70 -10.50 -2.21
C GLY A 500 -9.68 -11.03 -3.21
N TYR A 501 -10.11 -11.26 -4.46
CA TYR A 501 -9.24 -11.81 -5.52
C TYR A 501 -8.34 -10.75 -6.16
N HIS A 502 -8.92 -9.64 -6.61
CA HIS A 502 -8.29 -8.73 -7.57
C HIS A 502 -7.20 -7.87 -6.96
N GLU A 503 -7.51 -7.22 -5.83
CA GLU A 503 -6.62 -6.28 -5.15
C GLU A 503 -5.38 -7.01 -4.63
N ILE A 504 -5.56 -8.20 -4.08
CA ILE A 504 -4.47 -9.05 -3.62
C ILE A 504 -3.63 -9.52 -4.81
N ALA A 505 -4.24 -10.01 -5.89
CA ALA A 505 -3.48 -10.43 -7.07
C ALA A 505 -2.66 -9.30 -7.68
N ASN A 506 -3.20 -8.08 -7.75
CA ASN A 506 -2.48 -6.89 -8.24
C ASN A 506 -1.28 -6.54 -7.38
N VAL A 507 -1.41 -6.60 -6.04
CA VAL A 507 -0.29 -6.38 -5.12
C VAL A 507 0.77 -7.46 -5.31
N LEU A 508 0.37 -8.73 -5.40
CA LEU A 508 1.30 -9.86 -5.56
C LEU A 508 2.03 -9.82 -6.91
N GLU A 509 1.35 -9.44 -7.98
CA GLU A 509 1.96 -9.22 -9.30
C GLU A 509 2.92 -8.02 -9.28
N PHE A 510 2.54 -6.92 -8.64
CA PHE A 510 3.43 -5.77 -8.42
C PHE A 510 4.68 -6.18 -7.63
N HIS A 511 4.57 -7.12 -6.69
CA HIS A 511 5.70 -7.65 -5.93
C HIS A 511 6.42 -8.84 -6.62
N HIS A 512 6.12 -9.09 -7.90
CA HIS A 512 6.78 -10.08 -8.76
C HIS A 512 6.75 -11.49 -8.16
N VAL A 513 5.58 -11.93 -7.70
CA VAL A 513 5.35 -13.36 -7.40
C VAL A 513 5.37 -14.17 -8.70
N ASP A 514 6.00 -15.33 -8.69
CA ASP A 514 6.19 -16.14 -9.90
C ASP A 514 4.88 -16.80 -10.39
N TRP A 515 4.04 -17.27 -9.46
CA TRP A 515 2.74 -17.88 -9.73
C TRP A 515 1.67 -17.47 -8.71
N LEU A 516 0.43 -17.41 -9.18
CA LEU A 516 -0.76 -17.46 -8.33
C LEU A 516 -1.37 -18.86 -8.41
N ALA A 517 -2.07 -19.27 -7.35
CA ALA A 517 -2.86 -20.49 -7.34
C ALA A 517 -4.27 -20.26 -6.80
N VAL A 518 -5.26 -20.72 -7.56
CA VAL A 518 -6.69 -20.66 -7.27
C VAL A 518 -7.26 -22.06 -7.08
N ALA A 519 -8.40 -22.19 -6.38
CA ALA A 519 -9.07 -23.47 -6.19
C ALA A 519 -9.72 -23.96 -7.49
N TYR A 520 -10.45 -23.08 -8.16
CA TYR A 520 -11.29 -23.41 -9.31
C TYR A 520 -10.99 -22.50 -10.51
N ALA A 521 -11.40 -22.93 -11.70
CA ALA A 521 -11.08 -22.21 -12.93
C ALA A 521 -11.76 -20.85 -13.02
N ASP A 522 -12.99 -20.71 -12.51
CA ASP A 522 -13.75 -19.47 -12.46
C ASP A 522 -13.00 -18.37 -11.68
N GLU A 523 -12.40 -18.69 -10.53
CA GLU A 523 -11.53 -17.77 -9.78
C GLU A 523 -10.37 -17.27 -10.67
N GLY A 524 -9.74 -18.17 -11.43
CA GLY A 524 -8.64 -17.83 -12.34
C GLY A 524 -9.10 -17.01 -13.55
N VAL A 525 -10.30 -17.28 -14.08
CA VAL A 525 -10.92 -16.51 -15.15
C VAL A 525 -11.19 -15.08 -14.70
N GLU A 526 -11.71 -14.88 -13.49
CA GLU A 526 -11.93 -13.54 -12.93
C GLU A 526 -10.62 -12.76 -12.76
N LEU A 527 -9.54 -13.42 -12.32
CA LEU A 527 -8.21 -12.79 -12.28
C LEU A 527 -7.70 -12.38 -13.68
N ARG A 528 -7.91 -13.23 -14.69
CA ARG A 528 -7.52 -12.93 -16.09
C ARG A 528 -8.31 -11.78 -16.68
N LYS A 529 -9.62 -11.73 -16.44
CA LYS A 529 -10.48 -10.61 -16.85
C LYS A 529 -10.05 -9.30 -16.19
N ALA A 530 -9.54 -9.36 -14.96
CA ALA A 530 -8.99 -8.22 -14.23
C ALA A 530 -7.58 -7.80 -14.70
N GLY A 531 -7.02 -8.43 -15.73
CA GLY A 531 -5.75 -8.03 -16.34
C GLY A 531 -4.51 -8.70 -15.75
N VAL A 532 -4.64 -9.62 -14.79
CA VAL A 532 -3.50 -10.34 -14.20
C VAL A 532 -2.76 -11.15 -15.27
N GLN A 533 -1.45 -10.92 -15.39
CA GLN A 533 -0.56 -11.59 -16.35
C GLN A 533 0.26 -12.72 -15.73
N THR A 534 0.46 -12.69 -14.41
CA THR A 534 1.14 -13.74 -13.63
C THR A 534 0.57 -15.13 -13.95
N ARG A 535 1.40 -16.17 -13.95
CA ARG A 535 0.95 -17.55 -14.23
C ARG A 535 -0.04 -18.00 -13.14
N ILE A 536 -1.13 -18.67 -13.52
CA ILE A 536 -2.20 -19.05 -12.59
C ILE A 536 -2.42 -20.55 -12.64
N MET A 537 -2.14 -21.23 -11.53
CA MET A 537 -2.42 -22.65 -11.34
C MET A 537 -3.84 -22.86 -10.80
N VAL A 538 -4.61 -23.77 -11.40
CA VAL A 538 -5.93 -24.22 -10.93
C VAL A 538 -5.77 -25.56 -10.21
N MET A 539 -6.03 -25.58 -8.90
CA MET A 539 -5.78 -26.75 -8.06
C MET A 539 -6.81 -27.87 -8.21
N ASN A 540 -8.06 -27.53 -8.53
CA ASN A 540 -9.15 -28.50 -8.67
C ASN A 540 -9.86 -28.33 -10.02
N PRO A 541 -9.19 -28.66 -11.14
CA PRO A 541 -9.78 -28.51 -12.46
C PRO A 541 -10.83 -29.62 -12.70
N GLY A 542 -12.02 -29.21 -13.18
CA GLY A 542 -13.07 -30.11 -13.63
C GLY A 542 -13.14 -30.18 -15.17
N GLU A 543 -13.65 -31.28 -15.73
CA GLU A 543 -13.78 -31.45 -17.19
C GLU A 543 -14.63 -30.34 -17.83
N ASP A 544 -15.66 -29.87 -17.11
CA ASP A 544 -16.53 -28.75 -17.47
C ASP A 544 -15.80 -27.39 -17.56
N SER A 545 -14.61 -27.30 -16.94
CA SER A 545 -13.81 -26.07 -16.90
C SER A 545 -12.63 -26.02 -17.88
N PHE A 546 -12.33 -27.12 -18.58
CA PHE A 546 -11.15 -27.22 -19.44
C PHE A 546 -11.10 -26.18 -20.55
N ASP A 547 -12.23 -25.91 -21.19
CA ASP A 547 -12.32 -24.87 -22.23
C ASP A 547 -11.95 -23.50 -21.68
N GLN A 548 -12.35 -23.19 -20.45
CA GLN A 548 -12.00 -21.93 -19.78
C GLN A 548 -10.51 -21.90 -19.43
N ILE A 549 -9.96 -23.00 -18.90
CA ILE A 549 -8.54 -23.12 -18.58
C ILE A 549 -7.68 -22.85 -19.82
N ILE A 550 -8.02 -23.46 -20.95
CA ILE A 550 -7.30 -23.26 -22.22
C ILE A 550 -7.49 -21.83 -22.72
N LYS A 551 -8.74 -21.35 -22.81
CA LYS A 551 -9.07 -20.02 -23.34
C LYS A 551 -8.38 -18.89 -22.57
N TYR A 552 -8.32 -18.98 -21.26
CA TYR A 552 -7.76 -17.95 -20.38
C TYR A 552 -6.30 -18.22 -19.96
N LYS A 553 -5.63 -19.20 -20.59
CA LYS A 553 -4.22 -19.55 -20.31
C LYS A 553 -3.97 -19.78 -18.82
N LEU A 554 -4.82 -20.60 -18.21
CA LEU A 554 -4.66 -21.13 -16.86
C LEU A 554 -3.94 -22.49 -16.92
N GLU A 555 -3.36 -22.93 -15.80
CA GLU A 555 -2.51 -24.12 -15.74
C GLU A 555 -3.12 -25.15 -14.76
N PRO A 556 -3.59 -26.32 -15.23
CA PRO A 556 -4.29 -27.26 -14.35
C PRO A 556 -3.34 -28.12 -13.51
N GLU A 557 -3.76 -28.39 -12.27
CA GLU A 557 -3.28 -29.50 -11.45
C GLU A 557 -3.77 -30.84 -12.02
N ILE A 558 -2.85 -31.76 -12.31
CA ILE A 558 -3.16 -33.11 -12.79
C ILE A 558 -2.74 -34.12 -11.71
N TYR A 559 -3.72 -34.87 -11.21
CA TYR A 559 -3.55 -35.82 -10.11
C TYR A 559 -4.02 -37.24 -10.43
N SER A 560 -4.51 -37.51 -11.64
CA SER A 560 -4.92 -38.86 -12.07
C SER A 560 -4.82 -39.06 -13.58
N PHE A 561 -4.69 -40.32 -14.01
CA PHE A 561 -4.65 -40.68 -15.44
C PHE A 561 -5.94 -40.31 -16.19
N ASN A 562 -7.10 -40.43 -15.54
CA ASN A 562 -8.37 -40.08 -16.17
C ASN A 562 -8.42 -38.58 -16.49
N LEU A 563 -8.02 -37.75 -15.52
CA LEU A 563 -7.97 -36.29 -15.68
C LEU A 563 -6.93 -35.89 -16.74
N LEU A 564 -5.74 -36.51 -16.72
CA LEU A 564 -4.69 -36.28 -17.72
C LEU A 564 -5.21 -36.53 -19.14
N ARG A 565 -5.81 -37.71 -19.37
CA ARG A 565 -6.36 -38.09 -20.68
C ARG A 565 -7.53 -37.21 -21.10
N ALA A 566 -8.39 -36.82 -20.16
CA ALA A 566 -9.51 -35.92 -20.42
C ALA A 566 -9.03 -34.52 -20.82
N PHE A 567 -8.05 -33.97 -20.09
CA PHE A 567 -7.47 -32.66 -20.40
C PHE A 567 -6.72 -32.69 -21.74
N HIS A 568 -5.95 -33.74 -22.01
CA HIS A 568 -5.31 -33.93 -23.31
C HIS A 568 -6.34 -33.92 -24.45
N ARG A 569 -7.48 -34.63 -24.30
CA ARG A 569 -8.57 -34.58 -25.28
C ARG A 569 -9.07 -33.16 -25.49
N ALA A 570 -9.27 -32.37 -24.42
CA ALA A 570 -9.71 -30.98 -24.56
C ALA A 570 -8.68 -30.12 -25.31
N VAL A 571 -7.39 -30.27 -25.02
CA VAL A 571 -6.30 -29.56 -25.73
C VAL A 571 -6.26 -29.92 -27.22
N GLN A 572 -6.49 -31.19 -27.58
CA GLN A 572 -6.54 -31.63 -28.99
C GLN A 572 -7.73 -31.04 -29.76
N HIS A 573 -8.83 -30.70 -29.08
CA HIS A 573 -9.98 -30.05 -29.71
C HIS A 573 -9.86 -28.51 -29.78
N ALA A 574 -8.85 -27.92 -29.13
CA ALA A 574 -8.60 -26.48 -29.16
C ALA A 574 -7.93 -26.02 -30.48
N GLN A 575 -7.97 -24.71 -30.76
CA GLN A 575 -7.42 -24.13 -32.01
C GLN A 575 -5.91 -24.40 -32.18
N SER A 576 -5.43 -24.40 -33.44
CA SER A 576 -4.06 -24.77 -33.83
C SER A 576 -2.94 -24.01 -33.11
N ASP A 577 -3.17 -22.75 -32.74
CA ASP A 577 -2.17 -21.91 -32.05
C ASP A 577 -1.92 -22.35 -30.60
N VAL A 578 -2.90 -23.01 -29.96
CA VAL A 578 -2.79 -23.57 -28.61
C VAL A 578 -1.92 -24.84 -28.63
N LEU A 579 -2.10 -25.69 -29.64
CA LEU A 579 -1.29 -26.89 -29.87
C LEU A 579 0.19 -26.56 -30.08
N ALA A 580 0.50 -25.43 -30.74
CA ALA A 580 1.86 -24.95 -30.96
C ALA A 580 2.56 -24.46 -29.68
N ALA A 581 1.81 -24.02 -28.67
CA ALA A 581 2.37 -23.40 -27.46
C ALA A 581 2.71 -24.38 -26.32
N ALA A 582 2.27 -25.65 -26.42
CA ALA A 582 2.37 -26.69 -25.39
C ALA A 582 1.84 -26.25 -24.00
N VAL A 583 0.59 -26.60 -23.70
CA VAL A 583 -0.11 -26.14 -22.49
C VAL A 583 0.58 -26.66 -21.22
N PRO A 584 0.99 -25.77 -20.30
CA PRO A 584 1.64 -26.16 -19.05
C PRO A 584 0.69 -26.89 -18.11
N VAL A 585 1.14 -28.01 -17.52
CA VAL A 585 0.42 -28.79 -16.51
C VAL A 585 1.27 -29.00 -15.26
N HIS A 586 0.61 -29.14 -14.10
CA HIS A 586 1.25 -29.33 -12.81
C HIS A 586 0.96 -30.73 -12.27
N ILE A 587 2.00 -31.57 -12.13
CA ILE A 587 1.85 -32.97 -11.71
C ILE A 587 1.88 -33.08 -10.19
N LYS A 588 0.85 -33.69 -9.61
CA LYS A 588 0.79 -33.95 -8.17
C LYS A 588 1.15 -35.38 -7.84
N ILE A 589 2.11 -35.57 -6.94
CA ILE A 589 2.51 -36.87 -6.42
C ILE A 589 1.92 -37.09 -5.02
N GLU A 590 1.35 -38.26 -4.79
CA GLU A 590 0.87 -38.66 -3.47
C GLU A 590 2.04 -39.15 -2.61
N THR A 591 2.30 -38.46 -1.49
CA THR A 591 3.45 -38.76 -0.61
C THR A 591 3.07 -39.22 0.80
N GLY A 592 1.78 -39.25 1.12
CA GLY A 592 1.25 -39.75 2.39
C GLY A 592 0.01 -39.03 2.92
N MET A 593 -0.45 -37.95 2.27
CA MET A 593 -1.69 -37.26 2.65
C MET A 593 -2.94 -38.06 2.26
N ASN A 594 -2.81 -38.98 1.29
CA ASN A 594 -3.86 -39.83 0.74
C ASN A 594 -5.11 -39.05 0.30
N ARG A 595 -4.88 -37.91 -0.35
CA ARG A 595 -5.96 -37.02 -0.81
C ARG A 595 -6.09 -37.02 -2.32
N LEU A 596 -5.01 -36.67 -3.01
CA LEU A 596 -4.94 -36.56 -4.47
C LEU A 596 -3.48 -36.67 -4.90
N GLY A 597 -3.22 -37.38 -5.99
CA GLY A 597 -1.91 -37.44 -6.63
C GLY A 597 -1.64 -38.81 -7.22
N PHE A 598 -0.63 -38.88 -8.10
CA PHE A 598 -0.13 -40.14 -8.61
C PHE A 598 0.70 -40.85 -7.53
N GLU A 599 0.48 -42.16 -7.38
CA GLU A 599 1.33 -42.98 -6.53
C GLU A 599 2.78 -43.00 -7.10
N PRO A 600 3.82 -42.91 -6.25
CA PRO A 600 5.22 -42.87 -6.72
C PRO A 600 5.61 -44.07 -7.62
N ASN A 601 5.04 -45.25 -7.38
CA ASN A 601 5.27 -46.46 -8.19
C ASN A 601 4.61 -46.40 -9.59
N LYS A 602 3.82 -45.37 -9.89
CA LYS A 602 3.18 -45.14 -11.20
C LYS A 602 3.86 -44.05 -12.02
N VAL A 603 4.94 -43.45 -11.52
CA VAL A 603 5.65 -42.35 -12.21
C VAL A 603 6.16 -42.78 -13.59
N GLY A 604 6.78 -43.96 -13.71
CA GLY A 604 7.17 -44.50 -15.02
C GLY A 604 6.01 -44.57 -16.04
N LEU A 605 4.84 -45.07 -15.62
CA LEU A 605 3.65 -45.11 -16.50
C LEU A 605 3.16 -43.69 -16.85
N LEU A 606 3.25 -42.74 -15.92
CA LEU A 606 2.90 -41.35 -16.16
C LEU A 606 3.82 -40.69 -17.19
N VAL A 607 5.13 -40.97 -17.13
CA VAL A 607 6.10 -40.52 -18.14
C VAL A 607 5.72 -41.03 -19.52
N ASP A 608 5.44 -42.33 -19.65
CA ASP A 608 5.06 -42.96 -20.93
C ASP A 608 3.82 -42.27 -21.54
N GLU A 609 2.80 -41.98 -20.72
CA GLU A 609 1.61 -41.27 -21.19
C GLU A 609 1.89 -39.80 -21.57
N LEU A 610 2.67 -39.08 -20.78
CA LEU A 610 3.02 -37.69 -21.06
C LEU A 610 3.83 -37.53 -22.36
N LEU A 611 4.78 -38.43 -22.62
CA LEU A 611 5.56 -38.44 -23.87
C LEU A 611 4.68 -38.75 -25.10
N ALA A 612 3.58 -39.49 -24.92
CA ALA A 612 2.61 -39.79 -25.96
C ALA A 612 1.56 -38.68 -26.19
N MET A 613 1.59 -37.59 -25.41
CA MET A 613 0.58 -36.52 -25.42
C MET A 613 1.17 -35.19 -25.90
N PRO A 614 1.40 -35.00 -27.22
CA PRO A 614 1.91 -33.73 -27.74
C PRO A 614 0.93 -32.59 -27.46
N GLY A 615 1.47 -31.41 -27.18
CA GLY A 615 0.67 -30.23 -26.82
C GLY A 615 0.47 -30.05 -25.31
N LEU A 616 0.95 -30.99 -24.47
CA LEU A 616 1.11 -30.78 -23.02
C LEU A 616 2.58 -30.62 -22.67
N ARG A 617 2.87 -29.84 -21.63
CA ARG A 617 4.22 -29.71 -21.05
C ARG A 617 4.14 -29.70 -19.54
N VAL A 618 4.90 -30.58 -18.88
CA VAL A 618 5.00 -30.53 -17.42
C VAL A 618 5.77 -29.28 -16.98
N ALA A 619 5.09 -28.36 -16.30
CA ALA A 619 5.67 -27.14 -15.76
C ALA A 619 6.23 -27.36 -14.35
N THR A 620 5.47 -28.04 -13.50
CA THR A 620 5.90 -28.36 -12.13
C THR A 620 5.52 -29.78 -11.71
N VAL A 621 6.23 -30.28 -10.71
CA VAL A 621 5.88 -31.49 -9.96
C VAL A 621 5.89 -31.19 -8.47
N PHE A 622 4.86 -31.65 -7.74
CA PHE A 622 4.68 -31.22 -6.36
C PHE A 622 3.88 -32.22 -5.51
N SER A 623 3.94 -32.00 -4.19
CA SER A 623 3.05 -32.62 -3.21
C SER A 623 2.67 -31.64 -2.11
N HIS A 624 1.78 -32.03 -1.20
CA HIS A 624 1.36 -31.26 -0.03
C HIS A 624 1.79 -31.93 1.27
N LEU A 625 2.43 -31.17 2.15
CA LEU A 625 2.77 -31.64 3.49
C LEU A 625 1.50 -31.75 4.35
N ALA A 626 1.34 -32.85 5.07
CA ALA A 626 0.15 -33.08 5.90
C ALA A 626 0.27 -32.47 7.30
N ALA A 627 1.48 -32.44 7.87
CA ALA A 627 1.74 -32.05 9.26
C ALA A 627 2.95 -31.11 9.38
N SER A 628 3.13 -30.22 8.41
CA SER A 628 4.24 -29.26 8.35
C SER A 628 4.37 -28.32 9.56
N ASP A 629 3.28 -28.11 10.29
CA ASP A 629 3.17 -27.27 11.49
C ASP A 629 3.28 -28.06 12.80
N ASP A 630 3.28 -29.40 12.76
CA ASP A 630 3.42 -30.26 13.93
C ASP A 630 4.83 -30.87 13.99
N THR A 631 5.64 -30.37 14.91
CA THR A 631 7.02 -30.86 15.10
C THR A 631 7.07 -32.30 15.59
N SER A 632 6.00 -32.85 16.18
CA SER A 632 5.97 -34.26 16.60
C SER A 632 5.90 -35.22 15.40
N GLU A 633 5.46 -34.73 14.24
CA GLU A 633 5.34 -35.48 12.99
C GLU A 633 6.51 -35.24 12.02
N GLU A 634 7.66 -34.77 12.52
CA GLU A 634 8.83 -34.45 11.70
C GLU A 634 9.27 -35.63 10.81
N LYS A 635 9.33 -36.84 11.38
CA LYS A 635 9.73 -38.05 10.65
C LYS A 635 8.80 -38.33 9.47
N PHE A 636 7.50 -38.16 9.66
CA PHE A 636 6.51 -38.34 8.61
C PHE A 636 6.69 -37.28 7.51
N THR A 637 6.80 -36.01 7.90
CA THR A 637 6.95 -34.88 6.98
C THR A 637 8.22 -34.98 6.14
N ARG A 638 9.37 -35.32 6.75
CA ARG A 638 10.62 -35.61 6.01
C ARG A 638 10.48 -36.81 5.08
N GLY A 639 9.72 -37.82 5.48
CA GLY A 639 9.34 -38.94 4.62
C GLY A 639 8.54 -38.51 3.38
N GLN A 640 7.65 -37.51 3.50
CA GLN A 640 6.92 -36.95 2.36
C GLN A 640 7.87 -36.22 1.39
N ILE A 641 8.82 -35.45 1.92
CA ILE A 641 9.83 -34.71 1.14
C ILE A 641 10.68 -35.69 0.32
N ALA A 642 11.28 -36.69 0.97
CA ALA A 642 12.14 -37.67 0.29
C ALA A 642 11.40 -38.48 -0.80
N LYS A 643 10.11 -38.80 -0.57
CA LYS A 643 9.27 -39.45 -1.59
C LYS A 643 9.05 -38.56 -2.81
N LEU A 644 8.79 -37.26 -2.61
CA LEU A 644 8.63 -36.34 -3.72
C LEU A 644 9.93 -36.18 -4.50
N GLU A 645 11.06 -36.00 -3.82
CA GLU A 645 12.37 -35.85 -4.46
C GLU A 645 12.65 -37.03 -5.40
N LYS A 646 12.57 -38.26 -4.87
CA LYS A 646 12.77 -39.48 -5.67
C LYS A 646 11.80 -39.58 -6.85
N ALA A 647 10.51 -39.35 -6.62
CA ALA A 647 9.50 -39.41 -7.69
C ALA A 647 9.71 -38.33 -8.76
N SER A 648 10.16 -37.14 -8.35
CA SER A 648 10.44 -36.02 -9.26
C SER A 648 11.69 -36.24 -10.10
N GLU A 649 12.71 -36.90 -9.54
CA GLU A 649 13.92 -37.31 -10.27
C GLU A 649 13.56 -38.32 -11.36
N GLU A 650 12.82 -39.39 -11.01
CA GLU A 650 12.34 -40.39 -11.98
C GLU A 650 11.50 -39.74 -13.11
N LEU A 651 10.63 -38.79 -12.75
CA LEU A 651 9.83 -38.03 -13.73
C LEU A 651 10.71 -37.20 -14.67
N MET A 652 11.69 -36.44 -14.14
CA MET A 652 12.56 -35.58 -14.95
C MET A 652 13.51 -36.39 -15.85
N GLU A 653 14.06 -37.49 -15.35
CA GLU A 653 14.88 -38.41 -16.14
C GLU A 653 14.07 -39.00 -17.30
N GLY A 654 12.85 -39.45 -17.02
CA GLY A 654 11.95 -40.01 -18.03
C GLY A 654 11.49 -38.98 -19.08
N LEU A 655 11.25 -37.73 -18.69
CA LEU A 655 10.86 -36.66 -19.61
C LEU A 655 12.04 -36.08 -20.41
N GLY A 656 13.28 -36.23 -19.93
CA GLY A 656 14.48 -35.72 -20.59
C GLY A 656 14.67 -34.19 -20.48
N TYR A 657 13.98 -33.52 -19.57
CA TYR A 657 14.11 -32.08 -19.32
C TYR A 657 13.78 -31.71 -17.86
N PRO A 658 14.32 -30.60 -17.33
CA PRO A 658 14.09 -30.19 -15.93
C PRO A 658 12.67 -29.65 -15.70
N VAL A 659 12.11 -29.97 -14.54
CA VAL A 659 10.78 -29.55 -14.08
C VAL A 659 10.90 -28.84 -12.72
N ILE A 660 10.14 -27.76 -12.49
CA ILE A 660 10.16 -27.04 -11.21
C ILE A 660 9.52 -27.91 -10.12
N ARG A 661 10.20 -28.12 -9.00
CA ARG A 661 9.70 -28.91 -7.87
C ARG A 661 9.28 -28.01 -6.71
N HIS A 662 8.18 -28.35 -6.05
CA HIS A 662 7.72 -27.62 -4.86
C HIS A 662 6.96 -28.49 -3.87
N ILE A 663 7.13 -28.25 -2.57
CA ILE A 663 6.42 -29.01 -1.53
C ILE A 663 6.01 -28.18 -0.31
N LEU A 664 6.83 -27.20 0.07
CA LEU A 664 6.59 -26.40 1.26
C LEU A 664 5.35 -25.52 1.11
N ASN A 665 4.42 -25.66 2.06
CA ASN A 665 3.39 -24.68 2.40
C ASN A 665 3.95 -23.65 3.41
N SER A 666 3.15 -22.68 3.87
CA SER A 666 3.60 -21.60 4.77
C SER A 666 4.45 -22.08 5.96
N SER A 667 3.93 -23.02 6.77
CA SER A 667 4.67 -23.58 7.91
C SER A 667 5.87 -24.44 7.48
N GLY A 668 5.78 -25.08 6.31
CA GLY A 668 6.89 -25.81 5.70
C GLY A 668 8.09 -24.92 5.42
N ILE A 669 7.88 -23.67 4.97
CA ILE A 669 8.95 -22.70 4.70
C ILE A 669 9.81 -22.48 5.95
N HIS A 670 9.20 -22.49 7.13
CA HIS A 670 9.91 -22.28 8.39
C HIS A 670 10.55 -23.56 8.93
N ASN A 671 9.76 -24.62 9.04
CA ASN A 671 10.17 -25.83 9.76
C ASN A 671 11.10 -26.73 8.93
N TYR A 672 11.09 -26.58 7.60
CA TYR A 672 11.81 -27.44 6.66
C TYR A 672 12.48 -26.60 5.56
N ILE A 673 13.12 -25.50 5.95
CA ILE A 673 13.76 -24.54 5.03
C ILE A 673 14.90 -25.17 4.20
N ASP A 674 15.39 -26.35 4.56
CA ASP A 674 16.31 -27.14 3.74
C ASP A 674 15.63 -27.73 2.48
N ALA A 675 14.31 -27.91 2.50
CA ALA A 675 13.50 -28.57 1.46
C ALA A 675 12.72 -27.59 0.56
N GLN A 676 13.25 -26.37 0.33
CA GLN A 676 12.61 -25.35 -0.51
C GLN A 676 12.48 -25.76 -1.97
N LEU A 677 13.34 -26.68 -2.43
CA LEU A 677 13.46 -27.12 -3.82
C LEU A 677 13.59 -25.92 -4.78
N ASP A 678 12.77 -25.87 -5.84
CA ASP A 678 12.83 -24.83 -6.86
C ASP A 678 11.77 -23.72 -6.62
N MET A 679 10.71 -24.03 -5.88
CA MET A 679 9.61 -23.12 -5.56
C MET A 679 8.92 -23.50 -4.25
N VAL A 680 8.37 -22.52 -3.52
CA VAL A 680 7.52 -22.74 -2.34
C VAL A 680 6.10 -22.23 -2.57
N ARG A 681 5.13 -22.74 -1.80
CA ARG A 681 3.73 -22.30 -1.86
C ARG A 681 3.35 -21.54 -0.60
N LEU A 682 3.26 -20.22 -0.71
CA LEU A 682 2.88 -19.35 0.39
C LEU A 682 1.35 -19.17 0.41
N GLY A 683 0.70 -19.70 1.44
CA GLY A 683 -0.74 -19.59 1.65
C GLY A 683 -1.06 -18.62 2.78
N ILE A 684 -1.60 -19.16 3.87
CA ILE A 684 -2.15 -18.34 4.97
C ILE A 684 -1.13 -17.42 5.65
N GLY A 685 0.17 -17.72 5.58
CA GLY A 685 1.21 -16.89 6.18
C GLY A 685 1.27 -15.52 5.53
N LEU A 686 0.90 -15.44 4.24
CA LEU A 686 0.72 -14.19 3.52
C LEU A 686 -0.33 -13.28 4.20
N TYR A 687 -1.36 -13.89 4.80
CA TYR A 687 -2.51 -13.22 5.41
C TYR A 687 -2.31 -12.92 6.90
N GLY A 688 -1.07 -13.03 7.40
CA GLY A 688 -0.74 -12.71 8.78
C GLY A 688 -1.03 -13.83 9.78
N VAL A 689 -1.26 -15.06 9.30
CA VAL A 689 -1.60 -16.20 10.17
C VAL A 689 -0.49 -17.23 10.19
N SER A 690 -0.04 -17.59 11.40
CA SER A 690 0.88 -18.68 11.66
C SER A 690 0.41 -19.57 12.80
N SER A 691 0.58 -20.88 12.63
CA SER A 691 0.43 -21.83 13.73
C SER A 691 1.52 -21.65 14.79
N VAL A 692 2.68 -21.11 14.43
CA VAL A 692 3.86 -21.00 15.27
C VAL A 692 3.91 -19.65 15.99
N SER A 693 3.94 -19.64 17.33
CA SER A 693 3.76 -18.43 18.14
C SER A 693 4.83 -17.35 17.95
N TRP A 694 6.11 -17.73 17.79
CA TRP A 694 7.20 -16.76 17.61
C TRP A 694 7.12 -16.07 16.24
N GLU A 695 6.72 -16.79 15.19
CA GLU A 695 6.52 -16.25 13.83
C GLU A 695 5.41 -15.21 13.77
N ARG A 696 4.37 -15.34 14.60
CA ARG A 696 3.25 -14.37 14.67
C ARG A 696 3.72 -12.94 14.94
N HIS A 697 4.86 -12.75 15.62
CA HIS A 697 5.41 -11.42 15.91
C HIS A 697 6.09 -10.77 14.70
N HIS A 698 6.41 -11.56 13.67
CA HIS A 698 7.02 -11.10 12.43
C HIS A 698 6.02 -10.95 11.28
N LEU A 699 4.77 -11.36 11.49
CA LEU A 699 3.71 -11.24 10.50
C LEU A 699 2.78 -10.10 10.87
N GLU A 700 2.47 -9.26 9.90
CA GLU A 700 1.46 -8.21 10.04
C GLU A 700 0.07 -8.77 9.75
N ARG A 701 -0.90 -8.31 10.54
CA ARG A 701 -2.30 -8.67 10.37
C ARG A 701 -2.84 -8.04 9.08
N VAL A 702 -3.45 -8.87 8.24
CA VAL A 702 -4.07 -8.39 6.99
C VAL A 702 -5.51 -7.93 7.19
N SER A 703 -6.32 -8.65 7.97
CA SER A 703 -7.77 -8.43 8.01
C SER A 703 -8.24 -7.85 9.35
N ARG A 704 -9.15 -6.87 9.32
CA ARG A 704 -9.87 -6.31 10.48
C ARG A 704 -11.36 -6.32 10.22
N LEU A 705 -12.19 -6.83 11.12
CA LEU A 705 -13.64 -6.71 11.00
C LEU A 705 -14.15 -5.66 11.97
N THR A 706 -14.73 -4.59 11.44
CA THR A 706 -15.28 -3.49 12.23
C THR A 706 -16.74 -3.25 11.88
N THR A 707 -17.47 -2.67 12.84
CA THR A 707 -18.88 -2.26 12.69
C THR A 707 -19.14 -1.00 13.50
N LYS A 708 -20.40 -0.60 13.64
CA LYS A 708 -20.83 0.53 14.46
C LYS A 708 -21.98 0.15 15.38
N ILE A 709 -22.18 0.94 16.42
CA ILE A 709 -23.38 0.82 17.27
C ILE A 709 -24.60 1.32 16.48
N SER A 710 -25.56 0.44 16.21
CA SER A 710 -26.84 0.83 15.58
C SER A 710 -27.79 1.47 16.59
N GLN A 711 -27.88 0.90 17.79
CA GLN A 711 -28.82 1.36 18.80
C GLN A 711 -28.35 1.02 20.22
N ILE A 712 -28.65 1.88 21.19
CA ILE A 712 -28.43 1.59 22.62
C ILE A 712 -29.77 1.57 23.37
N HIS A 713 -30.02 0.50 24.14
CA HIS A 713 -31.19 0.35 25.00
C HIS A 713 -30.81 0.21 26.47
N GLN A 714 -31.67 0.72 27.36
CA GLN A 714 -31.65 0.33 28.76
C GLN A 714 -32.64 -0.79 29.00
N ILE A 715 -32.21 -1.85 29.66
CA ILE A 715 -33.08 -2.96 30.08
C ILE A 715 -33.01 -3.14 31.59
N GLY A 716 -34.14 -3.50 32.20
CA GLY A 716 -34.27 -3.72 33.63
C GLY A 716 -33.95 -5.15 34.04
N ALA A 717 -33.85 -5.37 35.36
CA ALA A 717 -33.74 -6.72 35.91
C ALA A 717 -34.97 -7.56 35.51
N GLY A 718 -34.72 -8.74 34.93
CA GLY A 718 -35.76 -9.65 34.45
C GLY A 718 -36.07 -9.56 32.96
N ASP A 719 -35.66 -8.50 32.28
CA ASP A 719 -35.77 -8.36 30.83
C ASP A 719 -34.87 -9.35 30.10
N THR A 720 -35.19 -9.67 28.85
CA THR A 720 -34.51 -10.72 28.09
C THR A 720 -34.05 -10.22 26.72
N VAL A 721 -32.92 -10.73 26.23
CA VAL A 721 -32.29 -10.30 24.97
C VAL A 721 -32.18 -11.46 23.97
N GLY A 722 -32.53 -11.18 22.72
CA GLY A 722 -32.29 -12.06 21.58
C GLY A 722 -33.20 -13.30 21.47
N TYR A 723 -32.88 -14.16 20.51
CA TYR A 723 -33.70 -15.34 20.19
C TYR A 723 -33.82 -16.31 21.36
N GLY A 724 -35.05 -16.80 21.57
CA GLY A 724 -35.35 -17.77 22.62
C GLY A 724 -35.17 -17.21 24.03
N ARG A 725 -35.05 -15.88 24.18
CA ARG A 725 -34.86 -15.20 25.47
C ARG A 725 -33.68 -15.78 26.24
N SER A 726 -32.62 -16.14 25.52
CA SER A 726 -31.51 -16.95 26.06
C SER A 726 -30.62 -16.18 27.04
N PHE A 727 -30.67 -14.85 27.01
CA PHE A 727 -30.11 -14.00 28.04
C PHE A 727 -31.23 -13.33 28.81
N LYS A 728 -31.09 -13.29 30.14
CA LYS A 728 -31.97 -12.59 31.07
C LYS A 728 -31.12 -11.69 31.95
N ALA A 729 -31.44 -10.39 31.97
CA ALA A 729 -30.73 -9.41 32.76
C ALA A 729 -30.98 -9.64 34.26
N GLU A 730 -29.92 -9.67 35.06
CA GLU A 730 -30.00 -9.81 36.52
C GLU A 730 -30.15 -8.45 37.23
N HIS A 731 -29.70 -7.38 36.59
CA HIS A 731 -29.75 -6.01 37.07
C HIS A 731 -30.05 -5.06 35.89
N ALA A 732 -30.29 -3.78 36.18
CA ALA A 732 -30.45 -2.78 35.13
C ALA A 732 -29.14 -2.59 34.37
N MET A 733 -29.17 -2.68 33.04
CA MET A 733 -27.97 -2.68 32.20
C MET A 733 -28.20 -1.90 30.88
N LYS A 734 -27.10 -1.47 30.26
CA LYS A 734 -27.12 -0.86 28.92
C LYS A 734 -26.67 -1.88 27.88
N VAL A 735 -27.45 -2.02 26.82
CA VAL A 735 -27.19 -2.99 25.74
C VAL A 735 -27.08 -2.26 24.41
N ALA A 736 -25.96 -2.45 23.72
CA ALA A 736 -25.75 -1.94 22.37
C ALA A 736 -26.08 -3.04 21.34
N THR A 737 -26.80 -2.67 20.28
CA THR A 737 -27.09 -3.54 19.13
C THR A 737 -26.13 -3.19 17.99
N LEU A 738 -25.48 -4.21 17.43
CA LEU A 738 -24.52 -4.09 16.34
C LEU A 738 -25.07 -4.78 15.08
N PRO A 739 -24.94 -4.19 13.89
CA PRO A 739 -25.49 -4.71 12.63
C PRO A 739 -24.54 -5.76 12.01
N VAL A 740 -24.22 -6.79 12.79
CA VAL A 740 -23.40 -7.92 12.37
C VAL A 740 -23.92 -9.20 13.02
N GLY A 741 -24.11 -10.26 12.26
CA GLY A 741 -24.67 -11.52 12.73
C GLY A 741 -24.04 -12.74 12.06
N TYR A 742 -24.68 -13.91 12.22
CA TYR A 742 -24.11 -15.14 11.68
C TYR A 742 -24.11 -15.20 10.15
N ALA A 743 -24.99 -14.45 9.47
CA ALA A 743 -24.96 -14.37 8.02
C ALA A 743 -23.83 -13.43 7.53
N ASP A 744 -23.17 -12.68 8.42
CA ASP A 744 -21.93 -11.92 8.16
C ASP A 744 -20.66 -12.72 8.46
N GLY A 745 -20.79 -13.90 9.06
CA GLY A 745 -19.67 -14.76 9.44
C GLY A 745 -19.41 -14.88 10.95
N ILE A 746 -20.26 -14.30 11.81
CA ILE A 746 -20.14 -14.42 13.27
C ILE A 746 -20.66 -15.77 13.75
N ASP A 747 -19.77 -16.61 14.28
CA ASP A 747 -20.16 -17.94 14.76
C ASP A 747 -21.11 -17.87 15.96
N ARG A 748 -22.20 -18.65 15.91
CA ARG A 748 -23.22 -18.67 16.97
C ARG A 748 -22.70 -19.14 18.33
N ARG A 749 -21.57 -19.86 18.36
CA ARG A 749 -20.87 -20.31 19.58
C ARG A 749 -20.33 -19.14 20.41
N LEU A 750 -20.17 -17.96 19.84
CA LEU A 750 -19.78 -16.74 20.55
C LEU A 750 -20.94 -16.11 21.34
N GLY A 751 -22.18 -16.52 21.10
CA GLY A 751 -23.31 -16.04 21.88
C GLY A 751 -23.29 -16.51 23.34
N ASN A 752 -24.16 -15.92 24.14
CA ASN A 752 -24.40 -16.21 25.56
C ASN A 752 -23.13 -16.06 26.40
N GLY A 753 -22.42 -14.95 26.22
CA GLY A 753 -21.28 -14.55 27.05
C GLY A 753 -19.95 -15.18 26.67
N ARG A 754 -19.86 -15.88 25.54
CA ARG A 754 -18.62 -16.57 25.12
C ARG A 754 -17.71 -15.71 24.25
N GLY A 755 -18.28 -14.77 23.49
CA GLY A 755 -17.56 -13.81 22.68
C GLY A 755 -17.61 -12.40 23.27
N GLU A 756 -16.68 -11.59 22.83
CA GLU A 756 -16.56 -10.17 23.19
C GLU A 756 -16.28 -9.35 21.93
N VAL A 757 -16.53 -8.06 21.99
CA VAL A 757 -16.12 -7.05 21.00
C VAL A 757 -15.31 -5.96 21.70
N TRP A 758 -14.54 -5.18 20.94
CA TRP A 758 -13.73 -4.09 21.48
C TRP A 758 -14.33 -2.72 21.13
N LEU A 759 -14.54 -1.88 22.14
CA LEU A 759 -15.18 -0.57 22.01
C LEU A 759 -14.61 0.38 23.07
N LYS A 760 -14.16 1.57 22.64
CA LYS A 760 -13.68 2.66 23.52
C LYS A 760 -12.65 2.22 24.59
N GLY A 761 -11.72 1.35 24.21
CA GLY A 761 -10.66 0.88 25.11
C GLY A 761 -11.09 -0.22 26.09
N GLN A 762 -12.30 -0.77 25.93
CA GLN A 762 -12.85 -1.82 26.80
C GLN A 762 -13.45 -2.98 25.98
N ARG A 763 -13.50 -4.17 26.61
CA ARG A 763 -14.19 -5.35 26.06
C ARG A 763 -15.66 -5.32 26.45
N ALA A 764 -16.53 -5.58 25.48
CA ALA A 764 -17.98 -5.68 25.66
C ALA A 764 -18.45 -7.10 25.31
N THR A 765 -19.11 -7.76 26.26
CA THR A 765 -19.52 -9.16 26.15
C THR A 765 -20.75 -9.34 25.25
N ILE A 766 -20.74 -10.35 24.37
CA ILE A 766 -21.89 -10.69 23.51
C ILE A 766 -23.00 -11.36 24.34
N LEU A 767 -24.16 -10.71 24.38
CA LEU A 767 -25.36 -11.13 25.09
C LEU A 767 -26.28 -11.97 24.21
N GLY A 768 -26.87 -13.01 24.80
CA GLY A 768 -27.83 -13.86 24.11
C GLY A 768 -27.25 -14.60 22.91
N ARG A 769 -28.10 -15.24 22.10
CA ARG A 769 -27.67 -15.92 20.87
C ARG A 769 -27.34 -14.90 19.78
N VAL A 770 -26.29 -15.16 19.00
CA VAL A 770 -26.01 -14.45 17.74
C VAL A 770 -27.21 -14.61 16.80
N CYS A 771 -27.76 -13.49 16.32
CA CYS A 771 -28.88 -13.43 15.39
C CYS A 771 -28.38 -13.41 13.93
N MET A 772 -29.30 -13.40 12.95
CA MET A 772 -28.93 -13.46 11.53
C MET A 772 -28.08 -12.25 11.11
N ASP A 773 -28.52 -11.06 11.49
CA ASP A 773 -27.93 -9.79 11.03
C ASP A 773 -27.45 -8.90 12.18
N MET A 774 -27.59 -9.35 13.44
CA MET A 774 -27.29 -8.54 14.61
C MET A 774 -26.72 -9.34 15.78
N ILE A 775 -25.92 -8.67 16.59
CA ILE A 775 -25.52 -9.09 17.92
C ILE A 775 -25.81 -7.98 18.93
N MET A 776 -26.00 -8.37 20.18
CA MET A 776 -26.19 -7.44 21.29
C MET A 776 -25.02 -7.58 22.25
N VAL A 777 -24.50 -6.47 22.74
CA VAL A 777 -23.33 -6.45 23.63
C VAL A 777 -23.60 -5.60 24.88
N ASP A 778 -23.03 -6.02 26.01
CA ASP A 778 -23.11 -5.27 27.26
C ASP A 778 -22.18 -4.06 27.22
N VAL A 779 -22.76 -2.86 27.37
CA VAL A 779 -22.05 -1.58 27.39
C VAL A 779 -22.33 -0.80 28.68
N THR A 780 -22.73 -1.49 29.75
CA THR A 780 -23.13 -0.85 31.02
C THR A 780 -22.02 0.02 31.61
N THR A 781 -20.76 -0.41 31.50
CA THR A 781 -19.58 0.30 32.01
C THR A 781 -18.84 1.12 30.95
N ILE A 782 -19.35 1.15 29.71
CA ILE A 782 -18.66 1.74 28.56
C ILE A 782 -19.40 3.01 28.15
N ASP A 783 -18.70 4.15 28.21
CA ASP A 783 -19.24 5.43 27.73
C ASP A 783 -19.19 5.46 26.20
N CYS A 784 -20.33 5.16 25.58
CA CYS A 784 -20.48 5.05 24.14
C CYS A 784 -21.83 5.60 23.65
N ARG A 785 -21.88 5.91 22.36
CA ARG A 785 -23.06 6.44 21.66
C ARG A 785 -23.31 5.69 20.36
N GLU A 786 -24.53 5.76 19.87
CA GLU A 786 -24.89 5.26 18.53
C GLU A 786 -23.95 5.87 17.47
N GLY A 787 -23.51 5.04 16.52
CA GLY A 787 -22.50 5.38 15.52
C GLY A 787 -21.04 5.21 15.93
N ASP A 788 -20.73 4.98 17.22
CA ASP A 788 -19.35 4.68 17.64
C ASP A 788 -18.85 3.37 16.99
N HIS A 789 -17.57 3.36 16.62
CA HIS A 789 -16.90 2.23 15.99
C HIS A 789 -16.65 1.10 16.99
N VAL A 790 -16.90 -0.12 16.53
CA VAL A 790 -16.69 -1.37 17.27
C VAL A 790 -15.80 -2.29 16.46
N GLU A 791 -14.77 -2.85 17.09
CA GLU A 791 -13.93 -3.88 16.50
C GLU A 791 -14.44 -5.27 16.92
N ILE A 792 -14.74 -6.12 15.94
CA ILE A 792 -15.16 -7.51 16.17
C ILE A 792 -13.92 -8.41 16.30
N PHE A 793 -12.99 -8.29 15.35
CA PHE A 793 -11.64 -8.82 15.48
C PHE A 793 -10.65 -7.91 14.75
N GLY A 794 -9.43 -7.83 15.24
CA GLY A 794 -8.43 -6.87 14.81
C GLY A 794 -7.23 -6.83 15.75
N ASP A 795 -6.87 -5.63 16.17
CA ASP A 795 -5.69 -5.37 16.99
C ASP A 795 -5.88 -5.76 18.46
N HIS A 796 -7.11 -5.61 18.96
CA HIS A 796 -7.44 -5.80 20.38
C HIS A 796 -8.10 -7.16 20.64
N ILE A 797 -8.77 -7.71 19.62
CA ILE A 797 -9.33 -9.05 19.63
C ILE A 797 -8.70 -9.83 18.48
N SER A 798 -7.72 -10.66 18.81
CA SER A 798 -6.98 -11.41 17.79
C SER A 798 -7.88 -12.47 17.13
N ILE A 799 -7.62 -12.74 15.85
CA ILE A 799 -8.33 -13.81 15.14
C ILE A 799 -8.06 -15.20 15.74
N TYR A 800 -6.92 -15.39 16.42
CA TYR A 800 -6.60 -16.62 17.15
C TYR A 800 -7.50 -16.80 18.36
N GLU A 801 -7.74 -15.73 19.13
CA GLU A 801 -8.66 -15.76 20.26
C GLU A 801 -10.08 -16.07 19.80
N PHE A 802 -10.50 -15.47 18.68
CA PHE A 802 -11.79 -15.76 18.06
C PHE A 802 -11.91 -17.24 17.64
N ALA A 803 -10.84 -17.81 17.07
CA ALA A 803 -10.77 -19.22 16.66
C ALA A 803 -10.84 -20.19 17.85
N GLU A 804 -10.14 -19.88 18.94
CA GLU A 804 -10.16 -20.67 20.16
C GLU A 804 -11.55 -20.70 20.80
N ARG A 805 -12.19 -19.53 20.95
CA ARG A 805 -13.54 -19.41 21.52
C ARG A 805 -14.61 -20.13 20.70
N THR A 806 -14.39 -20.20 19.39
CA THR A 806 -15.25 -20.93 18.46
C THR A 806 -14.83 -22.39 18.30
N ARG A 807 -13.68 -22.84 18.78
CA ARG A 807 -13.13 -24.19 18.53
C ARG A 807 -12.95 -24.48 17.04
N THR A 808 -12.33 -23.55 16.33
CA THR A 808 -11.87 -23.73 14.96
C THR A 808 -10.47 -23.10 14.78
N ILE A 809 -10.07 -22.85 13.55
CA ILE A 809 -8.80 -22.27 13.11
C ILE A 809 -9.07 -20.90 12.46
N PRO A 810 -8.09 -19.97 12.46
CA PRO A 810 -8.26 -18.63 11.86
C PRO A 810 -8.71 -18.64 10.39
N TYR A 811 -8.29 -19.67 9.64
CA TYR A 811 -8.64 -19.90 8.25
C TYR A 811 -10.15 -19.97 8.05
N GLU A 812 -10.85 -20.70 8.92
CA GLU A 812 -12.30 -20.88 8.82
C GLU A 812 -13.02 -19.55 9.06
N ILE A 813 -12.55 -18.75 10.03
CA ILE A 813 -13.09 -17.42 10.34
C ILE A 813 -12.94 -16.48 9.15
N LEU A 814 -11.76 -16.42 8.55
CA LEU A 814 -11.51 -15.54 7.40
C LEU A 814 -12.43 -15.90 6.22
N THR A 815 -12.58 -17.21 5.96
CA THR A 815 -13.43 -17.70 4.87
C THR A 815 -14.93 -17.66 5.18
N SER A 816 -15.33 -17.56 6.45
CA SER A 816 -16.74 -17.46 6.84
C SER A 816 -17.32 -16.06 6.66
N ILE A 817 -16.47 -15.04 6.49
CA ILE A 817 -16.93 -13.67 6.23
C ILE A 817 -17.56 -13.60 4.85
N SER A 818 -18.89 -13.50 4.86
CA SER A 818 -19.73 -13.53 3.66
C SER A 818 -19.38 -12.43 2.65
N GLY A 819 -19.78 -12.62 1.38
CA GLY A 819 -19.67 -11.61 0.33
C GLY A 819 -20.46 -10.32 0.60
N ARG A 820 -21.47 -10.34 1.49
CA ARG A 820 -22.26 -9.14 1.84
C ARG A 820 -21.53 -8.17 2.77
N VAL A 821 -20.50 -8.62 3.48
CA VAL A 821 -19.63 -7.72 4.26
C VAL A 821 -18.73 -6.96 3.29
N LYS A 822 -18.77 -5.64 3.33
CA LYS A 822 -17.96 -4.80 2.42
C LYS A 822 -16.48 -4.95 2.75
N ARG A 823 -15.65 -5.22 1.75
CA ARG A 823 -14.19 -5.12 1.91
C ARG A 823 -13.73 -3.70 1.64
N VAL A 824 -12.82 -3.21 2.48
CA VAL A 824 -12.16 -1.91 2.31
C VAL A 824 -10.67 -2.16 2.27
N TYR A 825 -10.05 -1.91 1.13
CA TYR A 825 -8.63 -2.12 0.93
C TYR A 825 -7.86 -0.85 1.24
N TYR A 826 -6.77 -0.97 1.98
CA TYR A 826 -5.88 0.14 2.23
C TYR A 826 -4.42 -0.31 2.13
N GLN A 827 -3.54 0.60 1.74
CA GLN A 827 -2.11 0.37 1.67
C GLN A 827 -1.39 1.44 2.48
N ASP A 828 -0.54 1.02 3.41
CA ASP A 828 0.08 1.91 4.40
C ASP A 828 0.98 3.02 3.87
#